data_AF-L0RE40-F1
#
_entry.id   AF-L0RE40-F1
#
_cell.length_a   1.000
_cell.length_b   1.000
_cell.length_c   1.000
_cell.angle_alpha   90.00
_cell.angle_beta   90.00
_cell.angle_gamma   90.00
#
_symmetry.space_group_name_H-M   'P 1'
#
loop_
_entity.id
_entity.type
_entity.pdbx_description
1 polymer ?
#
loop_
_entity_poly.entity_id
_entity_poly.type
_entity_poly.pdbx_seq_one_letter_code
_entity_poly.pdbx_strand_id
1 'polypeptide(L)'
;MVYKIIICAVFLLFPSVSYGQQPVKQKGWVDKQLLEIQIFPFKDRAYRFLQQGKPQQAAAEFAKALNLDNSDTVLRMDYAQALFSSQKYEEAAQQAAKIITINPDDDHAVLLRSEALQKCGNHSEAVKTLASALEKGRFDPGVRKKITTSLVNLLLNQHDYAKAYKLLKEEPTSFSSGKKNYIQAVVYKNSGRPAEAKAAYKSALLDKIEAQDRIISLSDLADLEMDEGNFQEARTYLLEAYKLNSYLSSISSRMADLEYKTGHYDQALKWADRSLQLEDNKNVYLLKAFILSKLNQPGSALNIFDELITKSDSNIEKAQLYVHKGNISNSYGQLKTAEESFRNALALKSDVATMRSLAMVYSAQGKWDETVETYKLILQSYDSPEDRVQLAVALMECGKDKQAIEALREAVNSGKLSSDDEHYALSQLGFLEYNSGEFLSAEQTFQKIAEKFSFNQKNQLALGRTQLKLGKYDLALSSFLKVNGASKNYETMMLIAEAYEKSGQQNKALEEYYSVINTNYVKGDALASVLERAGMLESLGDNFSKAGILYEKAYALAKNKDTELLLRAGEAYFSANELSKTIQALKAYFSKPDSKYCFEAYRLVGASFLEQDLFDEAGENYMDALNDSRLSDKQRYRILVNIGYIKLRQGRNSEGIEFLRKAMKFSDENFKVRLDIAEALYKLGKYTEALAEFKKAESSEMPEQVYTGISFCYDKLNKPGLALHYMTLAEKCSANNSELQRLALFDQLAYLCMSEESYRKAVEYYEKSLAIKQSSLRSYGLGRSQRLLQDMPSARQAFASVSPEELSISNRAQFYEEMGRINSYEKDYAQAINYFSKAGNEKPSSERLYLQGQAEGKVGNLDKAIDCYQRALKENPYDVYAVSLGYAYYNKGDFEKTVPLFEDVYSRDNDYIKLPEDLAYITKKLYRNEDSIDWFKVAIDNKPFYFDETPASLRKKIYGFKDELRSLTNRFDLTAFYSYSENGVAATTDSQDVRAGILDNSAGVELGYTPEEFGFRNGKIFQFIGRVTIGKTKDNAFSFDTDSLQGAFGVRYKPFSQINAAVGVERLIKLGNKAEDNTLLRVMASWDDGWAMKPAESSWNYSFVFGEADYYLEGYQRAVFILHGRQGWTWNIDDQWLITPHAYATYKYITPDRDKTSYFEAGPGLSIRFLEGESKYISYEREWEFLLRYSFGSYLEGTKSSFNGLSGSLRFSF
;
A
#
# COMPACT_ATOMS: atom_id res chain seq x y z
N MET A 1 54.48 45.01 -20.20
CA MET A 1 55.11 44.07 -19.25
C MET A 1 54.07 43.12 -18.64
N VAL A 2 52.94 43.64 -18.11
CA VAL A 2 51.77 42.87 -17.64
C VAL A 2 51.26 41.81 -18.63
N TYR A 3 51.20 42.12 -19.93
CA TYR A 3 50.76 41.18 -20.98
C TYR A 3 51.72 40.00 -21.23
N LYS A 4 53.02 40.14 -20.91
CA LYS A 4 54.03 39.07 -21.07
C LYS A 4 54.14 38.17 -19.82
N ILE A 5 53.81 38.70 -18.65
CA ILE A 5 53.74 37.95 -17.38
C ILE A 5 52.51 37.03 -17.37
N ILE A 6 51.39 37.48 -17.93
CA ILE A 6 50.16 36.66 -18.09
C ILE A 6 50.40 35.51 -19.08
N ILE A 7 51.14 35.72 -20.17
CA ILE A 7 51.44 34.66 -21.15
C ILE A 7 52.47 33.64 -20.63
N CYS A 8 53.44 34.05 -19.79
CA CYS A 8 54.39 33.10 -19.20
C CYS A 8 53.79 32.26 -18.06
N ALA A 9 52.83 32.80 -17.30
CA ALA A 9 52.09 32.03 -16.29
C ALA A 9 51.22 30.91 -16.92
N VAL A 10 50.78 31.08 -18.17
CA VAL A 10 50.00 30.09 -18.91
C VAL A 10 50.86 28.95 -19.50
N PHE A 11 52.18 29.17 -19.70
CA PHE A 11 53.08 28.19 -20.33
C PHE A 11 53.89 27.31 -19.36
N LEU A 12 53.99 27.66 -18.07
CA LEU A 12 54.79 26.91 -17.08
C LEU A 12 53.97 25.93 -16.20
N LEU A 13 52.65 25.81 -16.41
CA LEU A 13 51.73 25.03 -15.56
C LEU A 13 51.45 23.57 -16.02
N PHE A 14 52.27 22.97 -16.88
CA PHE A 14 52.05 21.58 -17.31
C PHE A 14 53.31 20.70 -17.27
N PRO A 15 53.67 20.08 -16.12
CA PRO A 15 54.43 18.85 -16.10
C PRO A 15 53.51 17.66 -16.46
N SER A 16 54.05 16.73 -17.22
CA SER A 16 53.35 15.61 -17.83
C SER A 16 53.51 14.33 -17.00
N VAL A 17 52.46 13.87 -16.28
CA VAL A 17 52.26 12.45 -15.91
C VAL A 17 50.77 12.09 -15.93
N SER A 18 50.48 10.94 -16.54
CA SER A 18 49.17 10.37 -16.85
C SER A 18 48.43 9.76 -15.66
N TYR A 19 47.10 9.92 -15.58
CA TYR A 19 46.18 8.82 -15.29
C TYR A 19 44.75 9.10 -15.81
N GLY A 20 44.17 8.13 -16.53
CA GLY A 20 42.87 7.60 -16.13
C GLY A 20 41.56 8.22 -16.65
N GLN A 21 41.57 9.17 -17.57
CA GLN A 21 40.55 9.49 -18.59
C GLN A 21 40.94 10.88 -19.05
N GLN A 22 41.56 10.99 -20.22
CA GLN A 22 42.10 12.26 -20.68
C GLN A 22 40.99 13.33 -20.66
N PRO A 23 41.15 14.46 -19.95
CA PRO A 23 40.54 15.68 -20.43
C PRO A 23 41.09 15.85 -21.84
N VAL A 24 40.23 16.10 -22.80
CA VAL A 24 40.62 16.33 -24.19
C VAL A 24 41.68 17.43 -24.17
N LYS A 25 42.96 17.05 -24.20
CA LYS A 25 44.03 17.99 -24.52
C LYS A 25 43.51 18.62 -25.80
N GLN A 26 43.27 19.93 -25.80
CA GLN A 26 43.07 20.62 -27.07
C GLN A 26 44.33 20.34 -27.86
N LYS A 27 44.22 19.33 -28.72
CA LYS A 27 45.28 18.87 -29.57
C LYS A 27 45.79 20.11 -30.28
N GLY A 28 47.11 20.33 -30.26
CA GLY A 28 47.71 21.37 -31.07
C GLY A 28 47.20 21.20 -32.50
N TRP A 29 47.15 22.27 -33.30
CA TRP A 29 46.58 22.18 -34.65
C TRP A 29 47.13 20.96 -35.42
N VAL A 30 48.43 20.65 -35.28
CA VAL A 30 49.09 19.45 -35.85
C VAL A 30 48.56 18.12 -35.29
N ASP A 31 48.36 17.99 -33.97
CA ASP A 31 47.79 16.77 -33.35
C ASP A 31 46.31 16.57 -33.73
N LYS A 32 45.55 17.67 -33.93
CA LYS A 32 44.18 17.60 -34.45
C LYS A 32 44.20 17.09 -35.88
N GLN A 33 45.09 17.61 -36.72
CA GLN A 33 45.26 17.15 -38.10
C GLN A 33 45.74 15.70 -38.17
N LEU A 34 46.69 15.27 -37.34
CA LEU A 34 47.15 13.87 -37.25
C LEU A 34 46.05 12.93 -36.80
N LEU A 35 45.28 13.31 -35.77
CA LEU A 35 44.13 12.52 -35.32
C LEU A 35 43.05 12.45 -36.41
N GLU A 36 42.76 13.57 -37.08
CA GLU A 36 41.80 13.63 -38.17
C GLU A 36 42.23 12.70 -39.31
N ILE A 37 43.52 12.66 -39.67
CA ILE A 37 44.09 11.70 -40.64
C ILE A 37 43.95 10.25 -40.16
N GLN A 38 44.12 9.96 -38.87
CA GLN A 38 44.00 8.60 -38.32
C GLN A 38 42.55 8.11 -38.21
N ILE A 39 41.62 9.01 -37.90
CA ILE A 39 40.17 8.74 -37.81
C ILE A 39 39.55 8.64 -39.19
N PHE A 40 40.03 9.42 -40.17
CA PHE A 40 39.45 9.53 -41.50
C PHE A 40 39.18 8.19 -42.19
N PRO A 41 40.08 7.18 -42.20
CA PRO A 41 39.81 5.89 -42.84
C PRO A 41 38.69 5.09 -42.20
N PHE A 42 38.48 5.23 -40.89
CA PHE A 42 37.38 4.59 -40.16
C PHE A 42 36.07 5.33 -40.40
N LYS A 43 36.11 6.67 -40.35
CA LYS A 43 34.96 7.54 -40.62
C LYS A 43 34.46 7.41 -42.06
N ASP A 44 35.35 7.44 -43.06
CA ASP A 44 35.02 7.23 -44.48
C ASP A 44 34.40 5.85 -44.73
N ARG A 45 34.99 4.78 -44.18
CA ARG A 45 34.41 3.43 -44.28
C ARG A 45 33.05 3.33 -43.59
N ALA A 46 32.88 3.92 -42.41
CA ALA A 46 31.62 3.92 -41.69
C ALA A 46 30.51 4.59 -42.51
N TYR A 47 30.77 5.76 -43.10
CA TYR A 47 29.78 6.41 -43.97
C TYR A 47 29.53 5.65 -45.27
N ARG A 48 30.54 5.01 -45.88
CA ARG A 48 30.32 4.12 -47.04
C ARG A 48 29.44 2.92 -46.68
N PHE A 49 29.61 2.35 -45.49
CA PHE A 49 28.72 1.29 -45.01
C PHE A 49 27.30 1.79 -44.76
N LEU A 50 27.12 3.02 -44.25
CA LEU A 50 25.79 3.64 -44.16
C LEU A 50 25.16 3.84 -45.55
N GLN A 51 25.93 4.31 -46.54
CA GLN A 51 25.45 4.45 -47.93
C GLN A 51 25.07 3.10 -48.57
N GLN A 52 25.73 2.01 -48.17
CA GLN A 52 25.40 0.64 -48.59
C GLN A 52 24.24 0.02 -47.79
N GLY A 53 23.62 0.75 -46.85
CA GLY A 53 22.55 0.24 -46.00
C GLY A 53 23.01 -0.81 -44.98
N LYS A 54 24.29 -0.78 -44.58
CA LYS A 54 24.92 -1.71 -43.61
C LYS A 54 25.25 -1.02 -42.29
N PRO A 55 24.24 -0.61 -41.49
CA PRO A 55 24.45 0.20 -40.28
C PRO A 55 25.25 -0.52 -39.20
N GLN A 56 25.20 -1.86 -39.14
CA GLN A 56 25.95 -2.63 -38.14
C GLN A 56 27.45 -2.60 -38.40
N GLN A 57 27.86 -2.65 -39.67
CA GLN A 57 29.26 -2.52 -40.08
C GLN A 57 29.74 -1.08 -39.91
N ALA A 58 28.89 -0.10 -40.19
CA ALA A 58 29.18 1.31 -39.91
C ALA A 58 29.39 1.57 -38.42
N ALA A 59 28.52 1.04 -37.55
CA ALA A 59 28.65 1.16 -36.11
C ALA A 59 29.97 0.56 -35.61
N ALA A 60 30.40 -0.58 -36.16
CA ALA A 60 31.69 -1.19 -35.80
C ALA A 60 32.90 -0.30 -36.20
N GLU A 61 32.86 0.35 -37.36
CA GLU A 61 33.93 1.27 -37.78
C GLU A 61 33.89 2.60 -37.00
N PHE A 62 32.70 3.14 -36.67
CA PHE A 62 32.56 4.29 -35.77
C PHE A 62 33.07 3.99 -34.35
N ALA A 63 32.83 2.79 -33.83
CA ALA A 63 33.39 2.38 -32.53
C ALA A 63 34.93 2.37 -32.54
N LYS A 64 35.56 1.93 -33.64
CA LYS A 64 37.02 2.00 -33.81
C LYS A 64 37.51 3.45 -33.85
N ALA A 65 36.78 4.33 -34.52
CA ALA A 65 37.09 5.76 -34.57
C ALA A 65 36.97 6.42 -33.17
N LEU A 66 35.92 6.10 -32.41
CA LEU A 66 35.72 6.59 -31.04
C LEU A 66 36.72 6.03 -30.02
N ASN A 67 37.31 4.87 -30.28
CA ASN A 67 38.42 4.38 -29.45
C ASN A 67 39.68 5.26 -29.58
N LEU A 68 39.85 5.96 -30.70
CA LEU A 68 40.95 6.90 -30.93
C LEU A 68 40.63 8.30 -30.42
N ASP A 69 39.35 8.70 -30.46
CA ASP A 69 38.84 9.92 -29.83
C ASP A 69 37.49 9.66 -29.14
N ASN A 70 37.56 9.37 -27.84
CA ASN A 70 36.38 9.05 -27.04
C ASN A 70 35.61 10.31 -26.61
N SER A 71 36.05 11.50 -27.00
CA SER A 71 35.45 12.76 -26.58
C SER A 71 34.67 13.48 -27.68
N ASP A 72 34.85 13.05 -28.93
CA ASP A 72 34.14 13.60 -30.07
C ASP A 72 32.64 13.26 -29.99
N THR A 73 31.85 14.22 -29.52
CA THR A 73 30.40 14.08 -29.38
C THR A 73 29.70 13.98 -30.74
N VAL A 74 30.24 14.57 -31.80
CA VAL A 74 29.70 14.51 -33.16
C VAL A 74 29.85 13.10 -33.71
N LEU A 75 31.06 12.54 -33.61
CA LEU A 75 31.32 11.16 -34.00
C LEU A 75 30.55 10.15 -33.13
N ARG A 76 30.40 10.44 -31.83
CA ARG A 76 29.59 9.62 -30.91
C ARG A 76 28.12 9.64 -31.30
N MET A 77 27.65 10.76 -31.83
CA MET A 77 26.28 10.88 -32.29
C MET A 77 26.03 10.04 -33.54
N ASP A 78 26.92 10.12 -34.52
CA ASP A 78 26.87 9.25 -35.72
C ASP A 78 26.94 7.76 -35.36
N TYR A 79 27.74 7.41 -34.34
CA TYR A 79 27.78 6.05 -33.81
C TYR A 79 26.46 5.63 -33.16
N ALA A 80 25.89 6.46 -32.29
CA ALA A 80 24.61 6.18 -31.63
C ALA A 80 23.48 6.02 -32.67
N GLN A 81 23.49 6.84 -33.73
CA GLN A 81 22.54 6.73 -34.84
C GLN A 81 22.74 5.44 -35.63
N ALA A 82 23.99 5.03 -35.91
CA ALA A 82 24.29 3.77 -36.58
C ALA A 82 23.86 2.56 -35.74
N LEU A 83 24.03 2.61 -34.40
CA LEU A 83 23.52 1.59 -33.48
C LEU A 83 21.99 1.52 -33.49
N PHE A 84 21.31 2.67 -33.49
CA PHE A 84 19.86 2.75 -33.58
C PHE A 84 19.34 2.14 -34.89
N SER A 85 19.96 2.48 -36.02
CA SER A 85 19.66 1.88 -37.34
C SER A 85 19.98 0.38 -37.41
N SER A 86 20.84 -0.12 -36.52
CA SER A 86 21.15 -1.54 -36.36
C SER A 86 20.23 -2.26 -35.37
N GLN A 87 19.14 -1.61 -34.93
CA GLN A 87 18.18 -2.10 -33.93
C GLN A 87 18.78 -2.40 -32.55
N LYS A 88 19.99 -1.91 -32.28
CA LYS A 88 20.66 -2.00 -30.97
C LYS A 88 20.24 -0.81 -30.10
N TYR A 89 18.95 -0.74 -29.79
CA TYR A 89 18.33 0.42 -29.17
C TYR A 89 18.88 0.73 -27.77
N GLU A 90 19.13 -0.28 -26.95
CA GLU A 90 19.68 -0.07 -25.61
C GLU A 90 21.10 0.52 -25.64
N GLU A 91 21.98 -0.02 -26.49
CA GLU A 91 23.34 0.50 -26.70
C GLU A 91 23.30 1.94 -27.25
N ALA A 92 22.39 2.23 -28.19
CA ALA A 92 22.19 3.58 -28.72
C ALA A 92 21.74 4.57 -27.63
N ALA A 93 20.79 4.18 -26.78
CA ALA A 93 20.32 4.99 -25.66
C ALA A 93 21.43 5.29 -24.64
N GLN A 94 22.34 4.34 -24.41
CA GLN A 94 23.51 4.52 -23.53
C GLN A 94 24.53 5.49 -24.13
N GLN A 95 24.83 5.39 -25.43
CA GLN A 95 25.76 6.34 -26.07
C GLN A 95 25.18 7.76 -26.12
N ALA A 96 23.89 7.89 -26.43
CA ALA A 96 23.20 9.18 -26.38
C ALA A 96 23.19 9.77 -24.95
N ALA A 97 23.06 8.94 -23.90
CA ALA A 97 23.19 9.38 -22.50
C ALA A 97 24.54 10.04 -22.20
N LYS A 98 25.62 9.46 -22.73
CA LYS A 98 26.98 10.00 -22.56
C LYS A 98 27.12 11.37 -23.21
N ILE A 99 26.48 11.57 -24.38
CA ILE A 99 26.43 12.89 -25.04
C ILE A 99 25.67 13.88 -24.15
N ILE A 100 24.47 13.52 -23.65
CA ILE A 100 23.66 14.39 -22.77
C ILE A 100 24.39 14.74 -21.47
N THR A 101 25.22 13.83 -20.95
CA THR A 101 26.00 14.09 -19.73
C THR A 101 27.07 15.17 -19.96
N ILE A 102 27.66 15.19 -21.16
CA ILE A 102 28.71 16.17 -21.55
C ILE A 102 28.07 17.48 -22.01
N ASN A 103 27.00 17.39 -22.80
CA ASN A 103 26.23 18.52 -23.30
C ASN A 103 24.73 18.27 -23.05
N PRO A 104 24.18 18.75 -21.91
CA PRO A 104 22.77 18.61 -21.58
C PRO A 104 21.81 19.29 -22.56
N ASP A 105 22.33 20.23 -23.35
CA ASP A 105 21.58 21.00 -24.36
C ASP A 105 21.65 20.35 -25.76
N ASP A 106 22.27 19.16 -25.90
CA ASP A 106 22.31 18.41 -27.15
C ASP A 106 20.96 17.77 -27.48
N ASP A 107 20.20 18.45 -28.32
CA ASP A 107 18.83 18.10 -28.66
C ASP A 107 18.70 16.80 -29.44
N HIS A 108 19.65 16.55 -30.34
CA HIS A 108 19.68 15.34 -31.13
C HIS A 108 19.89 14.14 -30.20
N ALA A 109 20.80 14.23 -29.22
CA ALA A 109 21.05 13.15 -28.27
C ALA A 109 19.87 12.91 -27.33
N VAL A 110 19.20 13.97 -26.85
CA VAL A 110 17.98 13.85 -26.02
C VAL A 110 16.86 13.12 -26.78
N LEU A 111 16.60 13.51 -28.02
CA LEU A 111 15.56 12.89 -28.85
C LEU A 111 15.93 11.43 -29.20
N LEU A 112 17.16 11.18 -29.62
CA LEU A 112 17.63 9.82 -29.96
C LEU A 112 17.57 8.88 -28.76
N ARG A 113 17.96 9.33 -27.56
CA ARG A 113 17.83 8.53 -26.33
C ARG A 113 16.37 8.21 -26.03
N SER A 114 15.48 9.21 -26.12
CA SER A 114 14.05 9.00 -25.88
C SER A 114 13.45 8.00 -26.86
N GLU A 115 13.74 8.13 -28.16
CA GLU A 115 13.26 7.21 -29.19
C GLU A 115 13.79 5.79 -28.98
N ALA A 116 15.07 5.65 -28.64
CA ALA A 116 15.70 4.37 -28.36
C ALA A 116 15.07 3.67 -27.14
N LEU A 117 14.80 4.42 -26.06
CA LEU A 117 14.11 3.91 -24.87
C LEU A 117 12.66 3.51 -25.16
N GLN A 118 11.95 4.27 -26.02
CA GLN A 118 10.61 3.90 -26.47
C GLN A 118 10.61 2.60 -27.28
N LYS A 119 11.61 2.38 -28.14
CA LYS A 119 11.78 1.12 -28.88
C LYS A 119 12.12 -0.07 -27.97
N CYS A 120 12.71 0.18 -26.81
CA CYS A 120 12.95 -0.82 -25.76
C CYS A 120 11.71 -1.07 -24.86
N GLY A 121 10.59 -0.36 -25.07
CA GLY A 121 9.41 -0.42 -24.19
C GLY A 121 9.59 0.28 -22.83
N ASN A 122 10.73 0.92 -22.57
CA ASN A 122 11.00 1.64 -21.33
C ASN A 122 10.47 3.07 -21.39
N HIS A 123 9.14 3.19 -21.50
CA HIS A 123 8.46 4.47 -21.66
C HIS A 123 8.61 5.38 -20.43
N SER A 124 8.78 4.81 -19.23
CA SER A 124 8.96 5.59 -18.00
C SER A 124 10.28 6.36 -17.98
N GLU A 125 11.37 5.76 -18.46
CA GLU A 125 12.68 6.40 -18.50
C GLU A 125 12.79 7.38 -19.68
N ALA A 126 12.06 7.14 -20.77
CA ALA A 126 11.89 8.11 -21.86
C ALA A 126 11.15 9.37 -21.38
N VAL A 127 10.07 9.23 -20.59
CA VAL A 127 9.39 10.38 -19.94
C VAL A 127 10.37 11.14 -19.05
N LYS A 128 11.13 10.45 -18.18
CA LYS A 128 12.11 11.08 -17.29
C LYS A 128 13.20 11.83 -18.07
N THR A 129 13.71 11.24 -19.14
CA THR A 129 14.75 11.84 -19.99
C THR A 129 14.25 13.14 -20.62
N LEU A 130 13.06 13.14 -21.24
CA LEU A 130 12.48 14.33 -21.86
C LEU A 130 12.06 15.39 -20.83
N ALA A 131 11.49 15.00 -19.69
CA ALA A 131 11.09 15.92 -18.63
C ALA A 131 12.30 16.61 -17.99
N SER A 132 13.36 15.84 -17.67
CA SER A 132 14.60 16.41 -17.13
C SER A 132 15.28 17.33 -18.15
N ALA A 133 15.19 17.01 -19.44
CA ALA A 133 15.71 17.90 -20.49
C ALA A 133 14.94 19.22 -20.50
N LEU A 134 13.61 19.22 -20.48
CA LEU A 134 12.82 20.47 -20.47
C LEU A 134 13.03 21.33 -19.21
N GLU A 135 13.32 20.69 -18.07
CA GLU A 135 13.58 21.39 -16.81
C GLU A 135 14.98 22.02 -16.76
N LYS A 136 16.01 21.31 -17.24
CA LYS A 136 17.43 21.70 -17.06
C LYS A 136 18.10 22.25 -18.30
N GLY A 137 17.64 21.85 -19.48
CA GLY A 137 18.26 22.17 -20.76
C GLY A 137 17.79 23.50 -21.36
N ARG A 138 18.70 24.21 -22.01
CA ARG A 138 18.47 25.48 -22.71
C ARG A 138 18.34 25.24 -24.21
N PHE A 139 17.15 24.81 -24.62
CA PHE A 139 16.84 24.59 -26.04
C PHE A 139 16.30 25.85 -26.73
N ASP A 140 16.61 26.01 -28.01
CA ASP A 140 15.92 26.98 -28.84
C ASP A 140 14.41 26.66 -28.91
N PRO A 141 13.55 27.66 -29.18
CA PRO A 141 12.11 27.45 -29.19
C PRO A 141 11.64 26.34 -30.13
N GLY A 142 12.33 26.12 -31.26
CA GLY A 142 11.98 25.10 -32.24
C GLY A 142 12.28 23.68 -31.75
N VAL A 143 13.40 23.49 -31.05
CA VAL A 143 13.77 22.22 -30.41
C VAL A 143 12.95 21.96 -29.16
N ARG A 144 12.80 22.96 -28.29
CA ARG A 144 11.95 22.87 -27.09
C ARG A 144 10.56 22.38 -27.48
N LYS A 145 10.02 22.92 -28.58
CA LYS A 145 8.77 22.46 -29.20
C LYS A 145 8.73 20.95 -29.47
N LYS A 146 9.78 20.40 -30.10
CA LYS A 146 9.87 18.97 -30.46
C LYS A 146 9.95 18.08 -29.23
N ILE A 147 10.72 18.48 -28.22
CA ILE A 147 10.87 17.76 -26.96
C ILE A 147 9.54 17.78 -26.19
N THR A 148 8.92 18.95 -26.04
CA THR A 148 7.59 19.10 -25.40
C THR A 148 6.52 18.28 -26.13
N THR A 149 6.52 18.30 -27.46
CA THR A 149 5.57 17.49 -28.26
C THR A 149 5.77 15.99 -28.04
N SER A 150 7.01 15.53 -28.04
CA SER A 150 7.34 14.12 -27.81
C SER A 150 6.94 13.67 -26.40
N LEU A 151 7.15 14.53 -25.39
CA LEU A 151 6.75 14.24 -24.02
C LEU A 151 5.23 14.20 -23.86
N VAL A 152 4.50 15.17 -24.44
CA VAL A 152 3.03 15.18 -24.38
C VAL A 152 2.45 13.94 -25.04
N ASN A 153 2.93 13.55 -26.22
CA ASN A 153 2.46 12.33 -26.90
C ASN A 153 2.72 11.08 -26.05
N LEU A 154 3.90 10.99 -25.40
CA LEU A 154 4.24 9.88 -24.53
C LEU A 154 3.35 9.82 -23.27
N LEU A 155 3.03 10.98 -22.68
CA LEU A 155 2.11 11.09 -21.55
C LEU A 155 0.68 10.72 -21.93
N LEU A 156 0.21 11.14 -23.11
CA LEU A 156 -1.10 10.74 -23.65
C LEU A 156 -1.18 9.22 -23.85
N ASN A 157 -0.14 8.61 -24.40
CA ASN A 157 -0.07 7.16 -24.61
C ASN A 157 -0.01 6.38 -23.28
N GLN A 158 0.52 6.97 -22.21
CA GLN A 158 0.51 6.41 -20.86
C GLN A 158 -0.78 6.72 -20.08
N HIS A 159 -1.77 7.34 -20.72
CA HIS A 159 -3.02 7.79 -20.09
C HIS A 159 -2.83 8.80 -18.94
N ASP A 160 -1.69 9.49 -18.86
CA ASP A 160 -1.43 10.53 -17.86
C ASP A 160 -1.90 11.91 -18.37
N TYR A 161 -3.22 12.01 -18.56
CA TYR A 161 -3.88 13.18 -19.15
C TYR A 161 -3.70 14.45 -18.32
N ALA A 162 -3.58 14.31 -17.00
CA ALA A 162 -3.40 15.44 -16.10
C ALA A 162 -2.03 16.11 -16.31
N LYS A 163 -0.94 15.33 -16.40
CA LYS A 163 0.39 15.89 -16.68
C LYS A 163 0.50 16.41 -18.12
N ALA A 164 -0.10 15.70 -19.08
CA ALA A 164 -0.17 16.18 -20.47
C ALA A 164 -0.87 17.54 -20.58
N TYR A 165 -2.00 17.71 -19.89
CA TYR A 165 -2.76 18.97 -19.87
C TYR A 165 -2.04 20.09 -19.12
N LYS A 166 -1.35 19.76 -18.02
CA LYS A 166 -0.51 20.71 -17.28
C LYS A 166 0.62 21.25 -18.18
N LEU A 167 1.34 20.36 -18.85
CA LEU A 167 2.44 20.72 -19.74
C LEU A 167 1.98 21.58 -20.94
N LEU A 168 0.79 21.32 -21.48
CA LEU A 168 0.15 22.17 -22.49
C LEU A 168 -0.16 23.59 -22.02
N LYS A 169 -0.46 23.77 -20.72
CA LYS A 169 -0.73 25.10 -20.13
C LYS A 169 0.56 25.85 -19.83
N GLU A 170 1.59 25.15 -19.38
CA GLU A 170 2.89 25.71 -19.03
C GLU A 170 3.70 26.12 -20.27
N GLU A 171 3.54 25.39 -21.38
CA GLU A 171 4.27 25.63 -22.64
C GLU A 171 3.32 25.96 -23.83
N PRO A 172 2.51 27.05 -23.75
CA PRO A 172 1.44 27.31 -24.70
C PRO A 172 1.92 27.68 -26.11
N THR A 173 3.17 28.15 -26.25
CA THR A 173 3.81 28.53 -27.52
C THR A 173 4.44 27.35 -28.25
N SER A 174 4.54 26.19 -27.60
CA SER A 174 5.12 24.96 -28.16
C SER A 174 4.17 24.20 -29.11
N PHE A 175 2.95 24.68 -29.34
CA PHE A 175 1.98 23.99 -30.19
C PHE A 175 1.31 24.97 -31.15
N SER A 176 1.04 24.54 -32.39
CA SER A 176 0.13 25.31 -33.25
C SER A 176 -1.26 25.33 -32.61
N SER A 177 -2.08 26.33 -32.93
CA SER A 177 -3.48 26.41 -32.46
C SER A 177 -4.23 25.10 -32.74
N GLY A 178 -4.07 24.55 -33.94
CA GLY A 178 -4.65 23.26 -34.33
C GLY A 178 -4.17 22.08 -33.50
N LYS A 179 -2.84 21.94 -33.30
CA LYS A 179 -2.28 20.84 -32.50
C LYS A 179 -2.66 20.97 -31.02
N LYS A 180 -2.71 22.20 -30.50
CA LYS A 180 -3.17 22.46 -29.13
C LYS A 180 -4.62 22.05 -28.95
N ASN A 181 -5.50 22.46 -29.87
CA ASN A 181 -6.91 22.10 -29.84
C ASN A 181 -7.10 20.58 -29.96
N TYR A 182 -6.32 19.90 -30.81
CA TYR A 182 -6.33 18.44 -30.90
C TYR A 182 -5.95 17.78 -29.56
N ILE A 183 -4.83 18.16 -28.95
CA ILE A 183 -4.37 17.56 -27.70
C ILE A 183 -5.39 17.88 -26.57
N GLN A 184 -5.95 19.09 -26.53
CA GLN A 184 -7.03 19.43 -25.60
C GLN A 184 -8.28 18.58 -25.83
N ALA A 185 -8.64 18.32 -27.09
CA ALA A 185 -9.78 17.48 -27.43
C ALA A 185 -9.59 16.04 -26.96
N VAL A 186 -8.40 15.47 -27.16
CA VAL A 186 -8.03 14.13 -26.66
C VAL A 186 -8.12 14.08 -25.12
N VAL A 187 -7.60 15.10 -24.43
CA VAL A 187 -7.69 15.21 -22.97
C VAL A 187 -9.15 15.32 -22.52
N TYR A 188 -9.96 16.19 -23.13
CA TYR A 188 -11.36 16.37 -22.75
C TYR A 188 -12.20 15.13 -23.01
N LYS A 189 -12.00 14.45 -24.16
CA LYS A 189 -12.68 13.19 -24.49
C LYS A 189 -12.42 12.15 -23.41
N ASN A 190 -11.16 11.93 -23.05
CA ASN A 190 -10.78 10.93 -22.05
C ASN A 190 -11.02 11.36 -20.59
N SER A 191 -11.32 12.64 -20.35
CA SER A 191 -11.72 13.16 -19.02
C SER A 191 -13.24 13.23 -18.84
N GLY A 192 -14.04 12.66 -19.75
CA GLY A 192 -15.50 12.63 -19.65
C GLY A 192 -16.20 13.95 -20.01
N ARG A 193 -15.58 14.78 -20.85
CA ARG A 193 -16.09 16.11 -21.26
C ARG A 193 -16.35 16.15 -22.78
N PRO A 194 -17.40 15.44 -23.28
CA PRO A 194 -17.60 15.21 -24.71
C PRO A 194 -17.97 16.46 -25.50
N ALA A 195 -18.71 17.40 -24.91
CA ALA A 195 -19.08 18.65 -25.57
C ALA A 195 -17.85 19.55 -25.83
N GLU A 196 -16.97 19.70 -24.83
CA GLU A 196 -15.73 20.44 -24.99
C GLU A 196 -14.74 19.71 -25.92
N ALA A 197 -14.72 18.37 -25.88
CA ALA A 197 -13.93 17.57 -26.81
C ALA A 197 -14.37 17.78 -28.27
N LYS A 198 -15.68 17.75 -28.53
CA LYS A 198 -16.26 17.98 -29.86
C LYS A 198 -15.92 19.38 -30.38
N ALA A 199 -16.11 20.40 -29.55
CA ALA A 199 -15.74 21.77 -29.91
C ALA A 199 -14.24 21.88 -30.22
N ALA A 200 -13.39 21.31 -29.38
CA ALA A 200 -11.94 21.33 -29.55
C ALA A 200 -11.47 20.55 -30.80
N TYR A 201 -12.05 19.37 -31.12
CA TYR A 201 -11.75 18.66 -32.36
C TYR A 201 -12.22 19.43 -33.60
N LYS A 202 -13.41 20.03 -33.57
CA LYS A 202 -13.88 20.89 -34.68
C LYS A 202 -12.95 22.09 -34.86
N SER A 203 -12.54 22.75 -33.78
CA SER A 203 -11.55 23.82 -33.82
C SER A 203 -10.17 23.36 -34.29
N ALA A 204 -9.75 22.13 -33.96
CA ALA A 204 -8.50 21.56 -34.45
C ALA A 204 -8.51 21.36 -35.97
N LEU A 205 -9.66 20.93 -36.53
CA LEU A 205 -9.84 20.69 -37.96
C LEU A 205 -9.94 21.97 -38.82
N LEU A 206 -10.23 23.12 -38.21
CA LEU A 206 -10.17 24.44 -38.86
C LEU A 206 -8.72 24.86 -39.17
N ASP A 207 -7.76 24.30 -38.44
CA ASP A 207 -6.33 24.58 -38.59
C ASP A 207 -5.61 23.45 -39.34
N LYS A 208 -4.40 23.74 -39.82
CA LYS A 208 -3.53 22.73 -40.44
C LYS A 208 -2.90 21.85 -39.36
N ILE A 209 -3.46 20.66 -39.16
CA ILE A 209 -2.92 19.59 -38.31
C ILE A 209 -2.32 18.46 -39.16
N GLU A 210 -1.51 17.60 -38.55
CA GLU A 210 -0.89 16.46 -39.25
C GLU A 210 -1.95 15.45 -39.72
N ALA A 211 -1.67 14.71 -40.80
CA ALA A 211 -2.63 13.78 -41.38
C ALA A 211 -3.12 12.72 -40.37
N GLN A 212 -2.23 12.25 -39.49
CA GLN A 212 -2.56 11.30 -38.44
C GLN A 212 -3.49 11.91 -37.38
N ASP A 213 -3.17 13.12 -36.89
CA ASP A 213 -4.04 13.86 -35.96
C ASP A 213 -5.40 14.15 -36.60
N ARG A 214 -5.43 14.46 -37.90
CA ARG A 214 -6.66 14.71 -38.66
C ARG A 214 -7.53 13.46 -38.74
N ILE A 215 -6.94 12.31 -39.05
CA ILE A 215 -7.65 11.02 -39.08
C ILE A 215 -8.24 10.71 -37.69
N ILE A 216 -7.46 10.90 -36.62
CA ILE A 216 -7.92 10.67 -35.25
C ILE A 216 -9.05 11.64 -34.90
N SER A 217 -8.89 12.93 -35.21
CA SER A 217 -9.91 13.96 -34.95
C SER A 217 -11.22 13.68 -35.68
N LEU A 218 -11.16 13.29 -36.97
CA LEU A 218 -12.33 12.93 -37.76
C LEU A 218 -12.99 11.65 -37.24
N SER A 219 -12.20 10.64 -36.89
CA SER A 219 -12.72 9.36 -36.36
C SER A 219 -13.38 9.58 -35.00
N ASP A 220 -12.73 10.33 -34.11
CA ASP A 220 -13.26 10.65 -32.78
C ASP A 220 -14.49 11.57 -32.85
N LEU A 221 -14.54 12.50 -33.79
CA LEU A 221 -15.76 13.29 -34.07
C LEU A 221 -16.87 12.41 -34.61
N ALA A 222 -16.58 11.43 -35.47
CA ALA A 222 -17.59 10.51 -35.94
C ALA A 222 -18.20 9.69 -34.81
N ASP A 223 -17.40 9.21 -33.85
CA ASP A 223 -17.94 8.55 -32.64
C ASP A 223 -18.90 9.49 -31.90
N LEU A 224 -18.46 10.74 -31.65
CA LEU A 224 -19.24 11.73 -30.91
C LEU A 224 -20.54 12.10 -31.65
N GLU A 225 -20.53 12.19 -32.98
CA GLU A 225 -21.74 12.43 -33.78
C GLU A 225 -22.64 11.19 -33.85
N MET A 226 -22.07 9.97 -33.87
CA MET A 226 -22.85 8.72 -33.79
C MET A 226 -23.55 8.56 -32.45
N ASP A 227 -22.91 8.97 -31.34
CA ASP A 227 -23.50 8.98 -30.00
C ASP A 227 -24.63 10.01 -29.86
N GLU A 228 -24.56 11.12 -30.59
CA GLU A 228 -25.63 12.13 -30.67
C GLU A 228 -26.73 11.80 -31.70
N GLY A 229 -26.57 10.71 -32.48
CA GLY A 229 -27.53 10.29 -33.51
C GLY A 229 -27.42 11.02 -34.86
N ASN A 230 -26.38 11.84 -35.05
CA ASN A 230 -26.11 12.59 -36.28
C ASN A 230 -25.36 11.72 -37.30
N PHE A 231 -26.04 10.69 -37.82
CA PHE A 231 -25.40 9.65 -38.64
C PHE A 231 -24.87 10.15 -40.00
N GLN A 232 -25.40 11.25 -40.55
CA GLN A 232 -24.93 11.79 -41.83
C GLN A 232 -23.61 12.53 -41.68
N GLU A 233 -23.46 13.30 -40.61
CA GLU A 233 -22.24 13.99 -40.22
C GLU A 233 -21.15 12.98 -39.88
N ALA A 234 -21.48 11.95 -39.09
CA ALA A 234 -20.57 10.85 -38.80
C ALA A 234 -20.10 10.12 -40.07
N ARG A 235 -21.02 9.83 -41.01
CA ARG A 235 -20.69 9.25 -42.32
C ARG A 235 -19.71 10.14 -43.08
N THR A 236 -19.94 11.44 -43.07
CA THR A 236 -19.09 12.41 -43.75
C THR A 236 -17.67 12.39 -43.17
N TYR A 237 -17.53 12.45 -41.84
CA TYR A 237 -16.23 12.41 -41.18
C TYR A 237 -15.49 11.08 -41.39
N LEU A 238 -16.18 9.93 -41.30
CA LEU A 238 -15.55 8.62 -41.55
C LEU A 238 -15.14 8.43 -43.00
N LEU A 239 -15.93 8.91 -43.97
CA LEU A 239 -15.54 8.88 -45.38
C LEU A 239 -14.34 9.79 -45.65
N GLU A 240 -14.25 10.94 -44.99
CA GLU A 240 -13.06 11.80 -45.08
C GLU A 240 -11.83 11.13 -44.46
N ALA A 241 -11.98 10.53 -43.27
CA ALA A 241 -10.90 9.75 -42.65
C ALA A 241 -10.46 8.57 -43.54
N TYR A 242 -11.41 7.86 -44.15
CA TYR A 242 -11.14 6.74 -45.05
C TYR A 242 -10.41 7.17 -46.33
N LYS A 243 -10.75 8.34 -46.89
CA LYS A 243 -10.02 8.94 -48.03
C LYS A 243 -8.57 9.24 -47.67
N LEU A 244 -8.31 9.66 -46.43
CA LEU A 244 -6.96 9.93 -45.94
C LEU A 244 -6.16 8.64 -45.71
N ASN A 245 -6.80 7.59 -45.18
CA ASN A 245 -6.17 6.28 -45.04
C ASN A 245 -7.19 5.13 -45.10
N SER A 246 -7.21 4.40 -46.20
CA SER A 246 -8.15 3.30 -46.46
C SER A 246 -7.69 1.93 -45.95
N TYR A 247 -6.48 1.84 -45.39
CA TYR A 247 -5.90 0.61 -44.84
C TYR A 247 -5.97 0.53 -43.32
N LEU A 248 -6.57 1.53 -42.65
CA LEU A 248 -6.74 1.52 -41.22
C LEU A 248 -7.98 0.71 -40.84
N SER A 249 -7.76 -0.39 -40.12
CA SER A 249 -8.82 -1.30 -39.61
C SER A 249 -9.89 -0.57 -38.81
N SER A 250 -9.47 0.42 -38.00
CA SER A 250 -10.33 1.18 -37.09
C SER A 250 -11.34 2.09 -37.80
N ILE A 251 -11.04 2.57 -39.01
CA ILE A 251 -12.00 3.34 -39.82
C ILE A 251 -13.05 2.39 -40.39
N SER A 252 -12.61 1.23 -40.89
CA SER A 252 -13.52 0.21 -41.43
C SER A 252 -14.45 -0.36 -40.37
N SER A 253 -13.97 -0.54 -39.12
CA SER A 253 -14.83 -0.98 -38.01
C SER A 253 -15.88 0.08 -37.63
N ARG A 254 -15.51 1.36 -37.62
CA ARG A 254 -16.44 2.48 -37.35
C ARG A 254 -17.47 2.65 -38.47
N MET A 255 -17.06 2.43 -39.72
CA MET A 255 -17.97 2.35 -40.87
C MET A 255 -18.94 1.17 -40.73
N ALA A 256 -18.49 0.01 -40.28
CA ALA A 256 -19.36 -1.14 -40.04
C ALA A 256 -20.41 -0.84 -38.97
N ASP A 257 -20.04 -0.17 -37.88
CA ASP A 257 -20.98 0.20 -36.81
C ASP A 257 -22.00 1.25 -37.29
N LEU A 258 -21.55 2.24 -38.06
CA LEU A 258 -22.43 3.22 -38.70
C LEU A 258 -23.46 2.57 -39.64
N GLU A 259 -23.04 1.65 -40.52
CA GLU A 259 -23.96 0.97 -41.44
C GLU A 259 -24.92 0.03 -40.70
N TYR A 260 -24.46 -0.61 -39.61
CA TYR A 260 -25.33 -1.41 -38.75
C TYR A 260 -26.41 -0.55 -38.09
N LYS A 261 -26.05 0.61 -37.50
CA LYS A 261 -26.99 1.54 -36.87
C LYS A 261 -27.98 2.16 -37.85
N THR A 262 -27.60 2.34 -39.11
CA THR A 262 -28.47 2.87 -40.17
C THR A 262 -29.28 1.80 -40.91
N GLY A 263 -29.18 0.52 -40.51
CA GLY A 263 -29.96 -0.58 -41.06
C GLY A 263 -29.45 -1.18 -42.37
N HIS A 264 -28.29 -0.75 -42.86
CA HIS A 264 -27.67 -1.24 -44.11
C HIS A 264 -26.79 -2.46 -43.84
N TYR A 265 -27.41 -3.56 -43.37
CA TYR A 265 -26.71 -4.72 -42.82
C TYR A 265 -25.75 -5.40 -43.82
N ASP A 266 -26.08 -5.45 -45.11
CA ASP A 266 -25.20 -6.01 -46.14
C ASP A 266 -23.91 -5.21 -46.33
N GLN A 267 -23.98 -3.87 -46.20
CA GLN A 267 -22.80 -3.00 -46.29
C GLN A 267 -22.01 -3.04 -44.98
N ALA A 268 -22.71 -3.10 -43.84
CA ALA A 268 -22.09 -3.29 -42.54
C ALA A 268 -21.24 -4.56 -42.50
N LEU A 269 -21.73 -5.67 -43.07
CA LEU A 269 -20.99 -6.93 -43.14
C LEU A 269 -19.70 -6.78 -43.96
N LYS A 270 -19.77 -6.12 -45.12
CA LYS A 270 -18.59 -5.87 -45.96
C LYS A 270 -17.52 -5.03 -45.25
N TRP A 271 -17.95 -3.99 -44.52
CA TRP A 271 -17.02 -3.16 -43.75
C TRP A 271 -16.43 -3.90 -42.56
N ALA A 272 -17.22 -4.74 -41.88
CA ALA A 272 -16.74 -5.60 -40.78
C ALA A 272 -15.72 -6.62 -41.29
N ASP A 273 -16.00 -7.30 -42.41
CA ASP A 273 -15.08 -8.25 -43.04
C ASP A 273 -13.80 -7.56 -43.51
N ARG A 274 -13.91 -6.36 -44.09
CA ARG A 274 -12.73 -5.59 -44.49
C ARG A 274 -11.89 -5.15 -43.29
N SER A 275 -12.51 -4.75 -42.19
CA SER A 275 -11.80 -4.44 -40.95
C SER A 275 -11.04 -5.66 -40.42
N LEU A 276 -11.69 -6.83 -40.40
CA LEU A 276 -11.09 -8.10 -39.97
C LEU A 276 -10.00 -8.64 -40.91
N GLN A 277 -10.06 -8.32 -42.21
CA GLN A 277 -8.97 -8.62 -43.14
C GLN A 277 -7.70 -7.80 -42.86
N LEU A 278 -7.87 -6.60 -42.30
CA LEU A 278 -6.76 -5.69 -41.99
C LEU A 278 -6.18 -6.00 -40.60
N GLU A 279 -7.02 -6.30 -39.62
CA GLU A 279 -6.61 -6.59 -38.25
C GLU A 279 -7.62 -7.51 -37.56
N ASP A 280 -7.11 -8.54 -36.87
CA ASP A 280 -7.94 -9.45 -36.08
C ASP A 280 -8.43 -8.73 -34.81
N ASN A 281 -9.73 -8.38 -34.76
CA ASN A 281 -10.29 -7.58 -33.67
C ASN A 281 -11.61 -8.16 -33.15
N LYS A 282 -11.59 -8.55 -31.87
CA LYS A 282 -12.72 -9.16 -31.15
C LYS A 282 -14.01 -8.33 -31.19
N ASN A 283 -13.92 -7.02 -31.05
CA ASN A 283 -15.09 -6.14 -31.05
C ASN A 283 -15.78 -6.13 -32.42
N VAL A 284 -15.00 -6.31 -33.49
CA VAL A 284 -15.53 -6.37 -34.86
C VAL A 284 -16.20 -7.72 -35.13
N TYR A 285 -15.70 -8.83 -34.57
CA TYR A 285 -16.42 -10.10 -34.61
C TYR A 285 -17.77 -10.03 -33.89
N LEU A 286 -17.85 -9.36 -32.73
CA LEU A 286 -19.10 -9.17 -32.01
C LEU A 286 -20.12 -8.40 -32.86
N LEU A 287 -19.69 -7.30 -33.47
CA LEU A 287 -20.50 -6.52 -34.40
C LEU A 287 -20.95 -7.36 -35.62
N LYS A 288 -20.05 -8.17 -36.18
CA LYS A 288 -20.35 -9.09 -37.29
C LYS A 288 -21.41 -10.12 -36.90
N ALA A 289 -21.38 -10.66 -35.69
CA ALA A 289 -22.40 -11.61 -35.22
C ALA A 289 -23.81 -10.97 -35.16
N PHE A 290 -23.91 -9.71 -34.71
CA PHE A 290 -25.18 -8.98 -34.74
C PHE A 290 -25.66 -8.68 -36.16
N ILE A 291 -24.75 -8.30 -37.06
CA ILE A 291 -25.06 -8.08 -38.48
C ILE A 291 -25.61 -9.37 -39.12
N LEU A 292 -24.98 -10.52 -38.87
CA LEU A 292 -25.42 -11.82 -39.39
C LEU A 292 -26.79 -12.26 -38.86
N SER A 293 -27.10 -11.93 -37.59
CA SER A 293 -28.44 -12.16 -37.04
C SER A 293 -29.51 -11.33 -37.79
N LYS A 294 -29.21 -10.08 -38.15
CA LYS A 294 -30.14 -9.23 -38.93
C LYS A 294 -30.28 -9.68 -40.38
N LEU A 295 -29.26 -10.33 -40.93
CA LEU A 295 -29.28 -10.97 -42.25
C LEU A 295 -29.91 -12.37 -42.24
N ASN A 296 -30.56 -12.78 -41.14
CA ASN A 296 -31.23 -14.07 -40.98
C ASN A 296 -30.30 -15.30 -41.09
N GLN A 297 -29.04 -15.16 -40.63
CA GLN A 297 -28.05 -16.24 -40.60
C GLN A 297 -27.65 -16.58 -39.15
N PRO A 298 -28.57 -17.15 -38.35
CA PRO A 298 -28.34 -17.36 -36.91
C PRO A 298 -27.22 -18.37 -36.63
N GLY A 299 -27.06 -19.42 -37.44
CA GLY A 299 -25.98 -20.40 -37.25
C GLY A 299 -24.58 -19.77 -37.34
N SER A 300 -24.35 -18.93 -38.36
CA SER A 300 -23.09 -18.20 -38.52
C SER A 300 -22.84 -17.22 -37.38
N ALA A 301 -23.89 -16.54 -36.90
CA ALA A 301 -23.80 -15.64 -35.75
C ALA A 301 -23.45 -16.38 -34.45
N LEU A 302 -24.11 -17.51 -34.17
CA LEU A 302 -23.86 -18.33 -32.97
C LEU A 302 -22.45 -18.91 -32.95
N ASN A 303 -21.91 -19.34 -34.09
CA ASN A 303 -20.53 -19.83 -34.20
C ASN A 303 -19.51 -18.74 -33.84
N ILE A 304 -19.74 -17.49 -34.25
CA ILE A 304 -18.88 -16.37 -33.86
C ILE A 304 -18.97 -16.15 -32.34
N PHE A 305 -20.16 -16.20 -31.73
CA PHE A 305 -20.28 -16.10 -30.27
C PHE A 305 -19.52 -17.23 -29.55
N ASP A 306 -19.58 -18.47 -30.04
CA ASP A 306 -18.85 -19.60 -29.46
C ASP A 306 -17.34 -19.43 -29.57
N GLU A 307 -16.84 -18.95 -30.72
CA GLU A 307 -15.43 -18.63 -30.91
C GLU A 307 -14.98 -17.52 -29.94
N LEU A 308 -15.76 -16.45 -29.80
CA LEU A 308 -15.46 -15.33 -28.92
C LEU A 308 -15.51 -15.70 -27.43
N ILE A 309 -16.43 -16.59 -27.04
CA ILE A 309 -16.53 -17.13 -25.68
C ILE A 309 -15.30 -17.98 -25.36
N THR A 310 -14.85 -18.81 -26.32
CA THR A 310 -13.68 -19.69 -26.13
C THR A 310 -12.38 -18.90 -26.02
N LYS A 311 -12.24 -17.81 -26.79
CA LYS A 311 -11.08 -16.91 -26.76
C LYS A 311 -11.10 -15.90 -25.62
N SER A 312 -12.17 -15.85 -24.80
CA SER A 312 -12.25 -14.92 -23.67
C SER A 312 -11.68 -15.55 -22.39
N ASP A 313 -10.85 -14.80 -21.67
CA ASP A 313 -10.39 -15.18 -20.32
C ASP A 313 -11.23 -14.52 -19.20
N SER A 314 -12.16 -13.62 -19.54
CA SER A 314 -12.96 -12.85 -18.57
C SER A 314 -14.36 -13.39 -18.39
N ASN A 315 -14.73 -13.72 -17.15
CA ASN A 315 -16.09 -14.19 -16.81
C ASN A 315 -17.16 -13.12 -17.07
N ILE A 316 -16.86 -11.84 -16.87
CA ILE A 316 -17.81 -10.74 -17.12
C ILE A 316 -18.12 -10.62 -18.61
N GLU A 317 -17.09 -10.76 -19.45
CA GLU A 317 -17.23 -10.68 -20.90
C GLU A 317 -17.98 -11.91 -21.45
N LYS A 318 -17.65 -13.10 -20.93
CA LYS A 318 -18.41 -14.33 -21.24
C LYS A 318 -19.89 -14.19 -20.90
N ALA A 319 -20.22 -13.59 -19.76
CA ALA A 319 -21.62 -13.37 -19.35
C ALA A 319 -22.40 -12.59 -20.41
N GLN A 320 -21.82 -11.49 -20.90
CA GLN A 320 -22.45 -10.63 -21.91
C GLN A 320 -22.62 -11.34 -23.25
N LEU A 321 -21.60 -12.09 -23.69
CA LEU A 321 -21.66 -12.89 -24.91
C LEU A 321 -22.76 -13.96 -24.82
N TYR A 322 -22.93 -14.59 -23.65
CA TYR A 322 -24.02 -15.54 -23.40
C TYR A 322 -25.42 -14.88 -23.41
N VAL A 323 -25.61 -13.65 -22.89
CA VAL A 323 -26.90 -12.94 -22.98
C VAL A 323 -27.27 -12.68 -24.45
N HIS A 324 -26.32 -12.20 -25.25
CA HIS A 324 -26.54 -11.92 -26.67
C HIS A 324 -26.86 -13.19 -27.46
N LYS A 325 -26.15 -14.28 -27.16
CA LYS A 325 -26.44 -15.61 -27.71
C LYS A 325 -27.86 -16.07 -27.38
N GLY A 326 -28.27 -15.94 -26.11
CA GLY A 326 -29.59 -16.37 -25.65
C GLY A 326 -30.76 -15.60 -26.29
N ASN A 327 -30.62 -14.29 -26.44
CA ASN A 327 -31.63 -13.44 -27.08
C ASN A 327 -31.84 -13.79 -28.56
N ILE A 328 -30.74 -14.01 -29.31
CA ILE A 328 -30.82 -14.44 -30.70
C ILE A 328 -31.46 -15.83 -30.77
N SER A 329 -31.03 -16.79 -29.94
CA SER A 329 -31.64 -18.13 -29.90
C SER A 329 -33.14 -18.13 -29.57
N ASN A 330 -33.61 -17.29 -28.64
CA ASN A 330 -35.04 -17.19 -28.30
C ASN A 330 -35.88 -16.69 -29.48
N SER A 331 -35.39 -15.66 -30.19
CA SER A 331 -36.09 -15.08 -31.35
C SER A 331 -36.27 -16.06 -32.52
N TYR A 332 -35.42 -17.09 -32.60
CA TYR A 332 -35.49 -18.18 -33.57
C TYR A 332 -36.13 -19.47 -33.03
N GLY A 333 -36.79 -19.42 -31.86
CA GLY A 333 -37.51 -20.54 -31.26
C GLY A 333 -36.62 -21.64 -30.68
N GLN A 334 -35.31 -21.41 -30.55
CA GLN A 334 -34.36 -22.37 -29.98
C GLN A 334 -34.37 -22.29 -28.45
N LEU A 335 -35.51 -22.62 -27.84
CA LEU A 335 -35.78 -22.38 -26.41
C LEU A 335 -34.75 -23.03 -25.46
N LYS A 336 -34.20 -24.20 -25.82
CA LYS A 336 -33.16 -24.86 -25.00
C LYS A 336 -31.82 -24.12 -25.07
N THR A 337 -31.37 -23.75 -26.26
CA THR A 337 -30.14 -22.97 -26.45
C THR A 337 -30.27 -21.58 -25.81
N ALA A 338 -31.46 -20.98 -25.88
CA ALA A 338 -31.78 -19.72 -25.23
C ALA A 338 -31.71 -19.83 -23.70
N GLU A 339 -32.34 -20.86 -23.13
CA GLU A 339 -32.28 -21.17 -21.69
C GLU A 339 -30.83 -21.36 -21.24
N GLU A 340 -30.06 -22.24 -21.89
CA GLU A 340 -28.67 -22.50 -21.52
C GLU A 340 -27.81 -21.24 -21.59
N SER A 341 -28.00 -20.43 -22.64
CA SER A 341 -27.26 -19.19 -22.82
C SER A 341 -27.63 -18.16 -21.74
N PHE A 342 -28.91 -17.95 -21.43
CA PHE A 342 -29.30 -17.05 -20.35
C PHE A 342 -28.88 -17.55 -18.97
N ARG A 343 -28.88 -18.86 -18.73
CA ARG A 343 -28.38 -19.45 -17.48
C ARG A 343 -26.88 -19.29 -17.33
N ASN A 344 -26.11 -19.52 -18.39
CA ASN A 344 -24.66 -19.30 -18.40
C ASN A 344 -24.33 -17.81 -18.22
N ALA A 345 -25.13 -16.92 -18.81
CA ALA A 345 -25.01 -15.49 -18.58
C ALA A 345 -25.27 -15.12 -17.12
N LEU A 346 -26.40 -15.56 -16.55
CA LEU A 346 -26.80 -15.26 -15.18
C LEU A 346 -25.87 -15.90 -14.14
N ALA A 347 -25.25 -17.04 -14.47
CA ALA A 347 -24.23 -17.69 -13.64
C ALA A 347 -22.94 -16.86 -13.52
N LEU A 348 -22.63 -16.09 -14.55
CA LEU A 348 -21.46 -15.22 -14.59
C LEU A 348 -21.80 -13.80 -14.11
N LYS A 349 -23.02 -13.30 -14.38
CA LYS A 349 -23.52 -11.97 -13.97
C LYS A 349 -25.06 -11.91 -13.98
N SER A 350 -25.65 -11.63 -12.82
CA SER A 350 -27.12 -11.49 -12.66
C SER A 350 -27.67 -10.18 -13.27
N ASP A 351 -28.78 -10.24 -14.02
CA ASP A 351 -29.46 -9.11 -14.68
C ASP A 351 -30.98 -9.35 -14.87
N VAL A 352 -31.82 -8.36 -14.55
CA VAL A 352 -33.30 -8.47 -14.46
C VAL A 352 -33.96 -8.57 -15.83
N ALA A 353 -33.46 -7.85 -16.84
CA ALA A 353 -33.99 -7.95 -18.19
C ALA A 353 -33.73 -9.34 -18.78
N THR A 354 -32.54 -9.89 -18.53
CA THR A 354 -32.19 -11.27 -18.84
C THR A 354 -33.08 -12.27 -18.09
N MET A 355 -33.45 -11.97 -16.84
CA MET A 355 -34.43 -12.75 -16.08
C MET A 355 -35.83 -12.69 -16.72
N ARG A 356 -36.37 -11.53 -17.13
CA ARG A 356 -37.69 -11.48 -17.84
C ARG A 356 -37.70 -12.38 -19.06
N SER A 357 -36.66 -12.30 -19.88
CA SER A 357 -36.52 -13.14 -21.06
C SER A 357 -36.41 -14.63 -20.71
N LEU A 358 -35.75 -14.97 -19.60
CA LEU A 358 -35.68 -16.35 -19.10
C LEU A 358 -37.03 -16.82 -18.52
N ALA A 359 -37.78 -15.99 -17.81
CA ALA A 359 -39.10 -16.30 -17.24
C ALA A 359 -40.11 -16.65 -18.34
N MET A 360 -40.09 -15.87 -19.43
CA MET A 360 -40.92 -16.13 -20.61
C MET A 360 -40.54 -17.45 -21.29
N VAL A 361 -39.23 -17.75 -21.39
CA VAL A 361 -38.74 -19.03 -21.92
C VAL A 361 -39.17 -20.18 -21.01
N TYR A 362 -39.14 -20.03 -19.68
CA TYR A 362 -39.63 -21.03 -18.74
C TYR A 362 -41.15 -21.25 -18.83
N SER A 363 -41.95 -20.19 -18.94
CA SER A 363 -43.41 -20.32 -19.10
C SER A 363 -43.77 -21.05 -20.39
N ALA A 364 -43.10 -20.70 -21.50
CA ALA A 364 -43.30 -21.35 -22.79
C ALA A 364 -42.88 -22.84 -22.80
N GLN A 365 -42.04 -23.24 -21.83
CA GLN A 365 -41.63 -24.62 -21.61
C GLN A 365 -42.48 -25.37 -20.56
N GLY A 366 -43.47 -24.72 -19.93
CA GLY A 366 -44.26 -25.29 -18.84
C GLY A 366 -43.50 -25.43 -17.51
N LYS A 367 -42.37 -24.72 -17.38
CA LYS A 367 -41.51 -24.70 -16.19
C LYS A 367 -42.01 -23.64 -15.21
N TRP A 368 -43.18 -23.92 -14.62
CA TRP A 368 -43.94 -22.93 -13.82
C TRP A 368 -43.22 -22.50 -12.55
N ASP A 369 -42.46 -23.39 -11.91
CA ASP A 369 -41.66 -23.03 -10.73
C ASP A 369 -40.56 -22.05 -11.10
N GLU A 370 -39.86 -22.31 -12.20
CA GLU A 370 -38.81 -21.43 -12.69
C GLU A 370 -39.37 -20.11 -13.21
N THR A 371 -40.56 -20.10 -13.81
CA THR A 371 -41.29 -18.88 -14.15
C THR A 371 -41.59 -18.03 -12.92
N VAL A 372 -42.19 -18.62 -11.89
CA VAL A 372 -42.54 -17.93 -10.64
C VAL A 372 -41.32 -17.28 -10.04
N GLU A 373 -40.23 -18.04 -9.91
CA GLU A 373 -39.01 -17.54 -9.30
C GLU A 373 -38.40 -16.42 -10.12
N THR A 374 -38.43 -16.56 -11.44
CA THR A 374 -37.89 -15.52 -12.29
C THR A 374 -38.74 -14.23 -12.21
N TYR A 375 -40.08 -14.31 -12.23
CA TYR A 375 -40.98 -13.16 -12.07
C TYR A 375 -40.92 -12.51 -10.70
N LYS A 376 -40.65 -13.27 -9.64
CA LYS A 376 -40.33 -12.68 -8.33
C LYS A 376 -39.06 -11.89 -8.37
N LEU A 377 -37.99 -12.47 -8.91
CA LEU A 377 -36.70 -11.80 -9.00
C LEU A 377 -36.81 -10.50 -9.82
N ILE A 378 -37.71 -10.49 -10.80
CA ILE A 378 -38.04 -9.31 -11.58
C ILE A 378 -38.80 -8.27 -10.75
N LEU A 379 -39.95 -8.62 -10.18
CA LEU A 379 -40.78 -7.70 -9.39
C LEU A 379 -40.05 -7.15 -8.16
N GLN A 380 -39.12 -7.92 -7.62
CA GLN A 380 -38.21 -7.49 -6.57
C GLN A 380 -37.29 -6.33 -7.00
N SER A 381 -37.02 -6.13 -8.30
CA SER A 381 -36.22 -5.01 -8.83
C SER A 381 -37.04 -3.94 -9.57
N TYR A 382 -38.27 -4.27 -9.99
CA TYR A 382 -39.19 -3.36 -10.69
C TYR A 382 -40.66 -3.79 -10.57
N ASP A 383 -41.51 -2.95 -9.99
CA ASP A 383 -42.89 -3.32 -9.63
C ASP A 383 -43.96 -2.93 -10.70
N SER A 384 -44.71 -3.91 -11.24
CA SER A 384 -45.75 -3.72 -12.27
C SER A 384 -47.01 -4.57 -11.99
N PRO A 385 -48.24 -4.01 -12.05
CA PRO A 385 -49.49 -4.76 -11.85
C PRO A 385 -49.71 -5.92 -12.83
N GLU A 386 -49.21 -5.79 -14.06
CA GLU A 386 -49.30 -6.81 -15.10
C GLU A 386 -48.32 -7.96 -14.83
N ASP A 387 -47.07 -7.64 -14.48
CA ASP A 387 -46.07 -8.63 -14.02
C ASP A 387 -46.58 -9.35 -12.75
N ARG A 388 -47.38 -8.68 -11.91
CA ARG A 388 -48.06 -9.28 -10.74
C ARG A 388 -49.19 -10.25 -11.11
N VAL A 389 -50.03 -9.94 -12.10
CA VAL A 389 -51.04 -10.90 -12.57
C VAL A 389 -50.37 -12.11 -13.21
N GLN A 390 -49.32 -11.92 -14.02
CA GLN A 390 -48.58 -13.03 -14.62
C GLN A 390 -47.84 -13.87 -13.58
N LEU A 391 -47.32 -13.22 -12.54
CA LEU A 391 -46.81 -13.90 -11.35
C LEU A 391 -47.95 -14.68 -10.67
N ALA A 392 -49.13 -14.10 -10.46
CA ALA A 392 -50.25 -14.77 -9.81
C ALA A 392 -50.72 -16.02 -10.58
N VAL A 393 -50.78 -15.96 -11.90
CA VAL A 393 -51.13 -17.09 -12.75
C VAL A 393 -50.07 -18.19 -12.65
N ALA A 394 -48.80 -17.84 -12.78
CA ALA A 394 -47.71 -18.80 -12.60
C ALA A 394 -47.72 -19.42 -11.20
N LEU A 395 -48.10 -18.64 -10.19
CA LEU A 395 -48.25 -19.10 -8.81
C LEU A 395 -49.42 -20.06 -8.64
N MET A 396 -50.56 -19.83 -9.27
CA MET A 396 -51.70 -20.75 -9.23
C MET A 396 -51.37 -22.11 -9.85
N GLU A 397 -50.71 -22.11 -11.01
CA GLU A 397 -50.27 -23.36 -11.68
C GLU A 397 -49.20 -24.11 -10.86
N CYS A 398 -48.48 -23.39 -10.00
CA CYS A 398 -47.59 -23.98 -9.01
C CYS A 398 -48.28 -24.39 -7.69
N GLY A 399 -49.60 -24.20 -7.55
CA GLY A 399 -50.33 -24.41 -6.29
C GLY A 399 -49.96 -23.43 -5.16
N LYS A 400 -49.41 -22.25 -5.51
CA LYS A 400 -48.95 -21.18 -4.60
C LYS A 400 -50.05 -20.13 -4.39
N ASP A 401 -51.19 -20.60 -3.92
CA ASP A 401 -52.46 -19.87 -3.85
C ASP A 401 -52.39 -18.55 -3.07
N LYS A 402 -51.64 -18.47 -1.97
CA LYS A 402 -51.54 -17.24 -1.15
C LYS A 402 -50.80 -16.09 -1.84
N GLN A 403 -49.77 -16.41 -2.62
CA GLN A 403 -49.03 -15.40 -3.38
C GLN A 403 -49.83 -14.98 -4.60
N ALA A 404 -50.59 -15.93 -5.16
CA ALA A 404 -51.55 -15.59 -6.19
C ALA A 404 -52.61 -14.63 -5.66
N ILE A 405 -53.16 -14.87 -4.47
CA ILE A 405 -54.12 -13.97 -3.81
C ILE A 405 -53.57 -12.55 -3.64
N GLU A 406 -52.35 -12.41 -3.14
CA GLU A 406 -51.75 -11.09 -2.90
C GLU A 406 -51.46 -10.36 -4.21
N ALA A 407 -50.84 -11.05 -5.17
CA ALA A 407 -50.56 -10.48 -6.47
C ALA A 407 -51.84 -10.10 -7.22
N LEU A 408 -52.91 -10.90 -7.10
CA LEU A 408 -54.24 -10.57 -7.62
C LEU A 408 -54.88 -9.40 -6.88
N ARG A 409 -54.76 -9.34 -5.55
CA ARG A 409 -55.32 -8.26 -4.72
C ARG A 409 -54.64 -6.93 -5.01
N GLU A 410 -53.32 -6.91 -5.14
CA GLU A 410 -52.54 -5.71 -5.50
C GLU A 410 -52.82 -5.27 -6.92
N ALA A 411 -52.94 -6.23 -7.83
CA ALA A 411 -53.33 -5.94 -9.20
C ALA A 411 -54.75 -5.33 -9.25
N VAL A 412 -55.74 -5.93 -8.59
CA VAL A 412 -57.13 -5.42 -8.52
C VAL A 412 -57.21 -4.06 -7.84
N ASN A 413 -56.49 -3.86 -6.72
CA ASN A 413 -56.50 -2.60 -5.99
C ASN A 413 -55.73 -1.47 -6.70
N SER A 414 -54.88 -1.77 -7.69
CA SER A 414 -54.18 -0.75 -8.48
C SER A 414 -55.16 0.14 -9.27
N GLY A 415 -56.36 -0.38 -9.57
CA GLY A 415 -57.35 0.28 -10.43
C GLY A 415 -56.89 0.49 -11.86
N LYS A 416 -55.73 -0.09 -12.25
CA LYS A 416 -55.11 0.03 -13.57
C LYS A 416 -55.35 -1.20 -14.45
N LEU A 417 -56.01 -2.24 -13.92
CA LEU A 417 -56.43 -3.42 -14.66
C LEU A 417 -57.63 -3.14 -15.57
N SER A 418 -57.79 -3.96 -16.62
CA SER A 418 -58.99 -3.96 -17.46
C SER A 418 -60.17 -4.67 -16.77
N SER A 419 -61.43 -4.41 -17.18
CA SER A 419 -62.64 -4.98 -16.53
C SER A 419 -62.72 -6.51 -16.58
N ASP A 420 -62.19 -7.11 -17.65
CA ASP A 420 -62.17 -8.58 -17.80
C ASP A 420 -61.09 -9.20 -16.90
N ASP A 421 -59.92 -8.55 -16.80
CA ASP A 421 -58.86 -8.95 -15.88
C ASP A 421 -59.30 -8.80 -14.41
N GLU A 422 -60.17 -7.83 -14.09
CA GLU A 422 -60.69 -7.60 -12.72
C GLU A 422 -61.70 -8.67 -12.26
N HIS A 423 -62.68 -9.06 -13.08
CA HIS A 423 -63.64 -10.10 -12.71
C HIS A 423 -62.97 -11.48 -12.61
N TYR A 424 -62.05 -11.78 -13.52
CA TYR A 424 -61.22 -12.98 -13.46
C TYR A 424 -60.37 -12.99 -12.19
N ALA A 425 -59.70 -11.87 -11.89
CA ALA A 425 -58.93 -11.74 -10.67
C ALA A 425 -59.81 -11.90 -9.41
N LEU A 426 -61.00 -11.29 -9.32
CA LEU A 426 -61.89 -11.37 -8.14
C LEU A 426 -62.47 -12.77 -7.86
N SER A 427 -62.81 -13.53 -8.91
CA SER A 427 -63.33 -14.89 -8.72
C SER A 427 -62.24 -15.86 -8.30
N GLN A 428 -61.07 -15.78 -8.93
CA GLN A 428 -59.89 -16.54 -8.50
C GLN A 428 -59.52 -16.12 -7.07
N LEU A 429 -59.53 -14.83 -6.80
CA LEU A 429 -59.29 -14.27 -5.48
C LEU A 429 -60.28 -14.82 -4.43
N GLY A 430 -61.60 -14.83 -4.64
CA GLY A 430 -62.55 -15.28 -3.62
C GLY A 430 -62.45 -16.77 -3.28
N PHE A 431 -62.27 -17.65 -4.27
CA PHE A 431 -62.09 -19.08 -4.03
C PHE A 431 -60.71 -19.42 -3.49
N LEU A 432 -59.67 -18.76 -4.00
CA LEU A 432 -58.34 -18.87 -3.42
C LEU A 432 -58.37 -18.36 -1.98
N GLU A 433 -59.00 -17.23 -1.67
CA GLU A 433 -59.16 -16.69 -0.32
C GLU A 433 -59.90 -17.67 0.59
N TYR A 434 -60.91 -18.38 0.10
CA TYR A 434 -61.59 -19.41 0.88
C TYR A 434 -60.72 -20.66 1.14
N ASN A 435 -60.10 -21.18 0.09
CA ASN A 435 -59.25 -22.38 0.17
C ASN A 435 -57.94 -22.12 0.91
N SER A 436 -57.44 -20.89 0.83
CA SER A 436 -56.26 -20.40 1.54
C SER A 436 -56.54 -20.06 2.99
N GLY A 437 -57.82 -19.96 3.37
CA GLY A 437 -58.29 -19.65 4.71
C GLY A 437 -58.35 -18.16 5.05
N GLU A 438 -58.27 -17.27 4.06
CA GLU A 438 -58.52 -15.82 4.18
C GLU A 438 -60.01 -15.52 4.24
N PHE A 439 -60.67 -16.05 5.25
CA PHE A 439 -62.12 -16.10 5.29
C PHE A 439 -62.77 -14.70 5.36
N LEU A 440 -62.10 -13.67 5.90
CA LEU A 440 -62.68 -12.30 5.98
C LEU A 440 -62.72 -11.66 4.60
N SER A 441 -61.62 -11.78 3.86
CA SER A 441 -61.52 -11.32 2.49
C SER A 441 -62.41 -12.17 1.59
N ALA A 442 -62.41 -13.49 1.77
CA ALA A 442 -63.32 -14.39 1.04
C ALA A 442 -64.78 -14.00 1.29
N GLU A 443 -65.16 -13.68 2.52
CA GLU A 443 -66.49 -13.21 2.84
C GLU A 443 -66.79 -11.88 2.14
N GLN A 444 -65.89 -10.90 2.20
CA GLN A 444 -66.05 -9.61 1.51
C GLN A 444 -66.06 -9.76 -0.02
N THR A 445 -65.25 -10.64 -0.57
CA THR A 445 -65.13 -10.92 -2.00
C THR A 445 -66.36 -11.67 -2.47
N PHE A 446 -66.82 -12.71 -1.75
CA PHE A 446 -68.08 -13.40 -2.05
C PHE A 446 -69.31 -12.53 -1.81
N GLN A 447 -69.24 -11.60 -0.87
CA GLN A 447 -70.29 -10.61 -0.64
C GLN A 447 -70.30 -9.54 -1.75
N LYS A 448 -69.14 -9.00 -2.15
CA LYS A 448 -68.98 -8.14 -3.34
C LYS A 448 -69.44 -8.85 -4.60
N ILE A 449 -69.20 -10.16 -4.69
CA ILE A 449 -69.69 -10.99 -5.79
C ILE A 449 -71.23 -11.09 -5.72
N ALA A 450 -71.81 -11.38 -4.55
CA ALA A 450 -73.25 -11.48 -4.33
C ALA A 450 -74.00 -10.13 -4.48
N GLU A 451 -73.29 -9.02 -4.34
CA GLU A 451 -73.81 -7.65 -4.51
C GLU A 451 -73.70 -7.13 -5.95
N LYS A 452 -72.61 -7.46 -6.67
CA LYS A 452 -72.29 -6.94 -8.02
C LYS A 452 -72.69 -7.91 -9.16
N PHE A 453 -72.93 -9.20 -8.86
CA PHE A 453 -73.26 -10.27 -9.81
C PHE A 453 -74.42 -11.18 -9.26
N SER A 454 -74.95 -12.16 -10.02
CA SER A 454 -76.20 -12.93 -9.71
C SER A 454 -76.04 -14.16 -8.75
N PHE A 455 -77.13 -14.61 -8.06
CA PHE A 455 -77.12 -15.64 -6.96
C PHE A 455 -76.61 -17.04 -7.36
N ASN A 456 -75.84 -17.68 -6.45
CA ASN A 456 -75.24 -19.02 -6.65
C ASN A 456 -75.12 -19.83 -5.33
N GLN A 457 -75.69 -21.05 -5.27
CA GLN A 457 -75.68 -21.95 -4.08
C GLN A 457 -74.27 -22.33 -3.61
N LYS A 458 -73.31 -22.51 -4.54
CA LYS A 458 -71.91 -22.84 -4.24
C LYS A 458 -71.25 -21.68 -3.50
N ASN A 459 -71.51 -20.45 -3.93
CA ASN A 459 -71.00 -19.24 -3.28
C ASN A 459 -71.70 -19.01 -1.92
N GLN A 460 -72.97 -19.40 -1.74
CA GLN A 460 -73.72 -19.23 -0.48
C GLN A 460 -73.33 -20.25 0.61
N LEU A 461 -73.11 -21.52 0.24
CA LEU A 461 -72.61 -22.53 1.17
C LEU A 461 -71.12 -22.33 1.46
N ALA A 462 -70.35 -21.85 0.47
CA ALA A 462 -69.01 -21.31 0.70
C ALA A 462 -69.10 -20.17 1.72
N LEU A 463 -69.97 -19.16 1.54
CA LEU A 463 -70.18 -18.07 2.48
C LEU A 463 -70.56 -18.55 3.90
N GLY A 464 -71.45 -19.53 4.07
CA GLY A 464 -71.79 -20.09 5.38
C GLY A 464 -70.60 -20.81 6.04
N ARG A 465 -69.84 -21.59 5.28
CA ARG A 465 -68.59 -22.21 5.75
C ARG A 465 -67.51 -21.18 6.03
N THR A 466 -67.43 -20.12 5.22
CA THR A 466 -66.54 -18.97 5.41
C THR A 466 -66.89 -18.30 6.74
N GLN A 467 -68.17 -18.05 7.01
CA GLN A 467 -68.67 -17.47 8.25
C GLN A 467 -68.40 -18.36 9.47
N LEU A 468 -68.51 -19.69 9.32
CA LEU A 468 -68.15 -20.63 10.38
C LEU A 468 -66.66 -20.57 10.70
N LYS A 469 -65.82 -20.56 9.65
CA LYS A 469 -64.37 -20.42 9.76
C LYS A 469 -63.93 -19.04 10.26
N LEU A 470 -64.75 -18.01 10.04
CA LEU A 470 -64.58 -16.66 10.55
C LEU A 470 -64.94 -16.48 12.01
N GLY A 471 -65.49 -17.50 12.64
CA GLY A 471 -66.00 -17.39 13.99
C GLY A 471 -67.25 -16.51 14.11
N LYS A 472 -67.89 -16.18 12.99
CA LYS A 472 -69.16 -15.47 12.97
C LYS A 472 -70.29 -16.47 13.17
N TYR A 473 -70.29 -17.13 14.32
CA TYR A 473 -71.08 -18.35 14.56
C TYR A 473 -72.57 -18.11 14.40
N ASP A 474 -73.10 -16.96 14.79
CA ASP A 474 -74.53 -16.65 14.62
C ASP A 474 -74.90 -16.46 13.15
N LEU A 475 -74.02 -15.85 12.35
CA LEU A 475 -74.21 -15.67 10.91
C LEU A 475 -74.00 -16.99 10.16
N ALA A 476 -73.02 -17.78 10.57
CA ALA A 476 -72.77 -19.13 10.08
C ALA A 476 -73.95 -20.04 10.40
N LEU A 477 -74.46 -20.02 11.64
CA LEU A 477 -75.68 -20.68 12.06
C LEU A 477 -76.85 -20.17 11.23
N SER A 478 -76.96 -18.87 10.94
CA SER A 478 -78.03 -18.36 10.07
C SER A 478 -77.92 -18.90 8.63
N SER A 479 -76.72 -18.95 8.07
CA SER A 479 -76.42 -19.48 6.73
C SER A 479 -76.61 -21.00 6.67
N PHE A 480 -76.28 -21.73 7.74
CA PHE A 480 -76.49 -23.17 7.86
C PHE A 480 -77.93 -23.52 8.18
N LEU A 481 -78.64 -22.74 9.00
CA LEU A 481 -80.05 -22.93 9.29
C LEU A 481 -80.92 -22.60 8.07
N LYS A 482 -80.51 -21.62 7.23
CA LYS A 482 -81.09 -21.37 5.89
C LYS A 482 -80.95 -22.57 4.96
N VAL A 483 -79.95 -23.43 5.17
CA VAL A 483 -79.76 -24.70 4.45
C VAL A 483 -80.44 -25.89 5.18
N ASN A 484 -80.38 -25.98 6.52
CA ASN A 484 -80.88 -27.07 7.39
C ASN A 484 -82.41 -27.15 7.46
N GLY A 485 -83.10 -26.00 7.35
CA GLY A 485 -84.57 -25.97 7.25
C GLY A 485 -85.13 -26.77 6.07
N ALA A 486 -84.28 -27.13 5.09
CA ALA A 486 -84.63 -27.97 3.95
C ALA A 486 -84.31 -29.48 4.15
N SER A 487 -83.42 -29.88 5.09
CA SER A 487 -83.15 -31.30 5.42
C SER A 487 -82.27 -31.47 6.69
N LYS A 488 -82.75 -32.15 7.75
CA LYS A 488 -81.93 -32.52 8.92
C LYS A 488 -81.11 -33.78 8.67
N ASN A 489 -79.78 -33.67 8.65
CA ASN A 489 -78.85 -34.80 8.53
C ASN A 489 -77.68 -34.68 9.54
N TYR A 490 -76.95 -35.79 9.74
CA TYR A 490 -75.77 -35.85 10.60
C TYR A 490 -74.71 -34.78 10.25
N GLU A 491 -74.45 -34.52 8.96
CA GLU A 491 -73.46 -33.51 8.52
C GLU A 491 -73.80 -32.11 9.03
N THR A 492 -75.08 -31.75 8.99
CA THR A 492 -75.55 -30.44 9.44
C THR A 492 -75.64 -30.38 10.98
N MET A 493 -76.00 -31.48 11.66
CA MET A 493 -75.96 -31.57 13.13
C MET A 493 -74.53 -31.46 13.68
N MET A 494 -73.56 -32.06 12.99
CA MET A 494 -72.15 -31.93 13.32
C MET A 494 -71.61 -30.53 13.02
N LEU A 495 -72.02 -29.88 11.92
CA LEU A 495 -71.68 -28.47 11.64
C LEU A 495 -72.32 -27.51 12.67
N ILE A 496 -73.47 -27.87 13.25
CA ILE A 496 -74.12 -27.13 14.34
C ILE A 496 -73.43 -27.39 15.68
N ALA A 497 -73.11 -28.65 16.02
CA ALA A 497 -72.33 -29.00 17.21
C ALA A 497 -70.95 -28.32 17.16
N GLU A 498 -70.31 -28.29 15.98
CA GLU A 498 -69.06 -27.59 15.73
C GLU A 498 -69.23 -26.07 15.80
N ALA A 499 -70.33 -25.51 15.29
CA ALA A 499 -70.64 -24.08 15.47
C ALA A 499 -70.81 -23.72 16.95
N TYR A 500 -71.51 -24.55 17.73
CA TYR A 500 -71.67 -24.34 19.17
C TYR A 500 -70.35 -24.49 19.93
N GLU A 501 -69.57 -25.53 19.61
CA GLU A 501 -68.22 -25.76 20.15
C GLU A 501 -67.33 -24.54 19.92
N LYS A 502 -67.27 -24.07 18.67
CA LYS A 502 -66.43 -22.93 18.28
C LYS A 502 -66.97 -21.60 18.81
N SER A 503 -68.28 -21.47 19.03
CA SER A 503 -68.90 -20.29 19.66
C SER A 503 -68.64 -20.15 21.16
N GLY A 504 -67.84 -21.04 21.76
CA GLY A 504 -67.52 -21.00 23.19
C GLY A 504 -68.69 -21.40 24.07
N GLN A 505 -69.80 -21.83 23.48
CA GLN A 505 -70.94 -22.40 24.17
C GLN A 505 -70.63 -23.87 24.48
N GLN A 506 -69.53 -24.10 25.23
CA GLN A 506 -68.98 -25.43 25.54
C GLN A 506 -70.01 -26.34 26.18
N ASN A 507 -70.87 -25.81 27.05
CA ASN A 507 -71.96 -26.57 27.64
C ASN A 507 -73.00 -27.01 26.59
N LYS A 508 -73.36 -26.15 25.63
CA LYS A 508 -74.29 -26.52 24.54
C LYS A 508 -73.65 -27.46 23.53
N ALA A 509 -72.34 -27.33 23.30
CA ALA A 509 -71.57 -28.24 22.47
C ALA A 509 -71.44 -29.62 23.12
N LEU A 510 -71.13 -29.66 24.42
CA LEU A 510 -71.13 -30.88 25.24
C LEU A 510 -72.53 -31.47 25.36
N GLU A 511 -73.58 -30.66 25.47
CA GLU A 511 -74.96 -31.13 25.41
C GLU A 511 -75.26 -31.79 24.06
N GLU A 512 -74.85 -31.18 22.95
CA GLU A 512 -75.05 -31.76 21.62
C GLU A 512 -74.18 -33.02 21.42
N TYR A 513 -72.93 -33.04 21.91
CA TYR A 513 -72.05 -34.22 21.87
C TYR A 513 -72.52 -35.34 22.81
N TYR A 514 -72.94 -35.03 24.03
CA TYR A 514 -73.53 -36.01 24.95
C TYR A 514 -74.91 -36.48 24.47
N SER A 515 -75.69 -35.61 23.80
CA SER A 515 -76.92 -35.99 23.11
C SER A 515 -76.61 -37.03 22.04
N VAL A 516 -75.56 -36.82 21.24
CA VAL A 516 -75.07 -37.80 20.26
C VAL A 516 -74.52 -39.08 20.93
N ILE A 517 -73.83 -39.00 22.07
CA ILE A 517 -73.30 -40.16 22.84
C ILE A 517 -74.42 -41.00 23.46
N ASN A 518 -75.46 -40.34 23.99
CA ASN A 518 -76.57 -40.97 24.71
C ASN A 518 -77.69 -41.45 23.78
N THR A 519 -77.73 -40.98 22.54
CA THR A 519 -78.65 -41.47 21.50
C THR A 519 -77.99 -42.60 20.71
N ASN A 520 -78.73 -43.67 20.41
CA ASN A 520 -78.20 -44.83 19.65
C ASN A 520 -77.95 -44.54 18.15
N TYR A 521 -77.89 -43.28 17.71
CA TYR A 521 -77.71 -42.90 16.30
C TYR A 521 -76.35 -43.32 15.74
N VAL A 522 -75.34 -43.44 16.61
CA VAL A 522 -73.98 -43.83 16.26
C VAL A 522 -73.44 -44.85 17.26
N LYS A 523 -72.74 -45.87 16.78
CA LYS A 523 -72.07 -46.92 17.60
C LYS A 523 -70.69 -47.21 17.04
N GLY A 524 -69.85 -47.88 17.81
CA GLY A 524 -68.49 -48.22 17.40
C GLY A 524 -67.67 -46.96 17.14
N ASP A 525 -67.04 -46.86 15.98
CA ASP A 525 -66.07 -45.79 15.69
C ASP A 525 -66.70 -44.39 15.68
N ALA A 526 -67.94 -44.25 15.22
CA ALA A 526 -68.63 -42.96 15.25
C ALA A 526 -68.92 -42.49 16.69
N LEU A 527 -69.11 -43.42 17.64
CA LEU A 527 -69.24 -43.08 19.07
C LEU A 527 -67.86 -42.78 19.69
N ALA A 528 -66.82 -43.50 19.27
CA ALA A 528 -65.45 -43.23 19.69
C ALA A 528 -65.01 -41.80 19.30
N SER A 529 -65.33 -41.33 18.09
CA SER A 529 -65.02 -39.96 17.64
C SER A 529 -65.73 -38.88 18.47
N VAL A 530 -66.94 -39.17 18.97
CA VAL A 530 -67.68 -38.22 19.81
C VAL A 530 -67.15 -38.23 21.24
N LEU A 531 -66.78 -39.40 21.78
CA LEU A 531 -66.10 -39.54 23.08
C LEU A 531 -64.72 -38.86 23.08
N GLU A 532 -64.00 -38.93 21.97
CA GLU A 532 -62.73 -38.22 21.78
C GLU A 532 -62.92 -36.69 21.80
N ARG A 533 -63.92 -36.17 21.08
CA ARG A 533 -64.26 -34.74 21.06
C ARG A 533 -64.74 -34.25 22.43
N ALA A 534 -65.51 -35.05 23.16
CA ALA A 534 -65.91 -34.77 24.53
C ALA A 534 -64.72 -34.82 25.51
N GLY A 535 -63.82 -35.81 25.37
CA GLY A 535 -62.58 -35.89 26.16
C GLY A 535 -61.68 -34.68 25.95
N MET A 536 -61.62 -34.14 24.72
CA MET A 536 -60.91 -32.90 24.42
C MET A 536 -61.52 -31.68 25.11
N LEU A 537 -62.84 -31.53 25.07
CA LEU A 537 -63.53 -30.43 25.74
C LEU A 537 -63.41 -30.51 27.27
N GLU A 538 -63.44 -31.71 27.84
CA GLU A 538 -63.16 -31.93 29.28
C GLU A 538 -61.71 -31.60 29.64
N SER A 539 -60.74 -31.91 28.76
CA SER A 539 -59.34 -31.51 28.97
C SER A 539 -59.15 -30.00 28.90
N LEU A 540 -59.92 -29.30 28.05
CA LEU A 540 -59.91 -27.84 27.96
C LEU A 540 -60.61 -27.16 29.14
N GLY A 541 -61.51 -27.86 29.82
CA GLY A 541 -62.15 -27.43 31.07
C GLY A 541 -61.35 -27.77 32.33
N ASP A 542 -60.03 -28.01 32.19
CA ASP A 542 -59.09 -28.42 33.25
C ASP A 542 -59.47 -29.70 34.01
N ASN A 543 -60.41 -30.49 33.49
CA ASN A 543 -60.78 -31.78 34.04
C ASN A 543 -59.86 -32.89 33.51
N PHE A 544 -58.54 -32.71 33.60
CA PHE A 544 -57.53 -33.58 32.97
C PHE A 544 -57.68 -35.05 33.35
N SER A 545 -58.02 -35.36 34.60
CA SER A 545 -58.28 -36.75 35.03
C SER A 545 -59.51 -37.36 34.35
N LYS A 546 -60.58 -36.58 34.12
CA LYS A 546 -61.78 -37.05 33.39
C LYS A 546 -61.49 -37.22 31.91
N ALA A 547 -60.73 -36.29 31.33
CA ALA A 547 -60.28 -36.39 29.95
C ALA A 547 -59.46 -37.66 29.72
N GLY A 548 -58.50 -37.97 30.60
CA GLY A 548 -57.73 -39.22 30.56
C GLY A 548 -58.63 -40.46 30.54
N ILE A 549 -59.65 -40.51 31.41
CA ILE A 549 -60.63 -41.61 31.46
C ILE A 549 -61.46 -41.70 30.16
N LEU A 550 -61.91 -40.56 29.61
CA LEU A 550 -62.69 -40.54 28.37
C LEU A 550 -61.86 -41.03 27.18
N TYR A 551 -60.58 -40.66 27.11
CA TYR A 551 -59.66 -41.18 26.10
C TYR A 551 -59.40 -42.69 26.25
N GLU A 552 -59.19 -43.19 27.47
CA GLU A 552 -59.07 -44.64 27.71
C GLU A 552 -60.36 -45.41 27.34
N LYS A 553 -61.53 -44.82 27.61
CA LYS A 553 -62.82 -45.40 27.20
C LYS A 553 -63.03 -45.36 25.68
N ALA A 554 -62.70 -44.26 25.03
CA ALA A 554 -62.70 -44.15 23.58
C ALA A 554 -61.77 -45.20 22.96
N TYR A 555 -60.59 -45.40 23.54
CA TYR A 555 -59.64 -46.45 23.15
C TYR A 555 -60.22 -47.86 23.33
N ALA A 556 -60.92 -48.09 24.45
CA ALA A 556 -61.54 -49.37 24.72
C ALA A 556 -62.65 -49.71 23.69
N LEU A 557 -63.36 -48.72 23.16
CA LEU A 557 -64.50 -48.90 22.25
C LEU A 557 -64.13 -48.84 20.75
N ALA A 558 -63.09 -48.09 20.39
CA ALA A 558 -62.64 -47.96 19.01
C ALA A 558 -62.23 -49.32 18.45
N LYS A 559 -62.76 -49.69 17.28
CA LYS A 559 -62.48 -50.99 16.66
C LYS A 559 -61.01 -51.11 16.26
N ASN A 560 -60.40 -50.00 15.84
CA ASN A 560 -59.00 -49.95 15.45
C ASN A 560 -58.03 -49.96 16.65
N LYS A 561 -58.53 -49.85 17.90
CA LYS A 561 -57.70 -49.65 19.10
C LYS A 561 -56.63 -48.57 18.88
N ASP A 562 -57.08 -47.37 18.53
CA ASP A 562 -56.18 -46.26 18.21
C ASP A 562 -55.31 -45.86 19.40
N THR A 563 -54.05 -46.29 19.36
CA THR A 563 -53.06 -46.01 20.40
C THR A 563 -52.86 -44.51 20.67
N GLU A 564 -53.22 -43.61 19.74
CA GLU A 564 -53.19 -42.15 19.96
C GLU A 564 -54.03 -41.72 21.17
N LEU A 565 -55.13 -42.43 21.45
CA LEU A 565 -55.97 -42.17 22.62
C LEU A 565 -55.25 -42.50 23.93
N LEU A 566 -54.37 -43.50 23.96
CA LEU A 566 -53.52 -43.79 25.12
C LEU A 566 -52.42 -42.73 25.30
N LEU A 567 -51.90 -42.17 24.20
CA LEU A 567 -50.97 -41.04 24.25
C LEU A 567 -51.64 -39.80 24.83
N ARG A 568 -52.83 -39.43 24.35
CA ARG A 568 -53.61 -38.30 24.88
C ARG A 568 -54.02 -38.50 26.34
N ALA A 569 -54.30 -39.74 26.75
CA ALA A 569 -54.47 -40.08 28.16
C ALA A 569 -53.19 -39.83 28.96
N GLY A 570 -52.04 -40.28 28.45
CA GLY A 570 -50.73 -40.02 29.06
C GLY A 570 -50.38 -38.53 29.19
N GLU A 571 -50.70 -37.72 28.17
CA GLU A 571 -50.56 -36.26 28.18
C GLU A 571 -51.47 -35.61 29.22
N ALA A 572 -52.76 -36.00 29.26
CA ALA A 572 -53.70 -35.51 30.26
C ALA A 572 -53.25 -35.85 31.69
N TYR A 573 -52.73 -37.07 31.92
CA TYR A 573 -52.15 -37.45 33.21
C TYR A 573 -50.86 -36.69 33.54
N PHE A 574 -50.02 -36.39 32.55
CA PHE A 574 -48.79 -35.62 32.76
C PHE A 574 -49.12 -34.19 33.19
N SER A 575 -50.10 -33.57 32.52
CA SER A 575 -50.63 -32.25 32.86
C SER A 575 -51.35 -32.22 34.23
N ALA A 576 -51.92 -33.35 34.66
CA ALA A 576 -52.45 -33.53 36.02
C ALA A 576 -51.35 -33.78 37.07
N ASN A 577 -50.06 -33.75 36.68
CA ASN A 577 -48.89 -34.12 37.48
C ASN A 577 -48.97 -35.55 38.06
N GLU A 578 -49.70 -36.44 37.40
CA GLU A 578 -49.83 -37.86 37.76
C GLU A 578 -48.77 -38.68 37.00
N LEU A 579 -47.49 -38.36 37.22
CA LEU A 579 -46.34 -38.90 36.45
C LEU A 579 -46.31 -40.45 36.40
N SER A 580 -46.77 -41.11 37.46
CA SER A 580 -46.88 -42.58 37.48
C SER A 580 -47.96 -43.13 36.53
N LYS A 581 -49.13 -42.46 36.43
CA LYS A 581 -50.19 -42.84 35.48
C LYS A 581 -49.79 -42.51 34.05
N THR A 582 -49.04 -41.42 33.83
CA THR A 582 -48.40 -41.11 32.54
C THR A 582 -47.51 -42.27 32.10
N ILE A 583 -46.57 -42.69 32.96
CA ILE A 583 -45.68 -43.81 32.63
C ILE A 583 -46.48 -45.10 32.42
N GLN A 584 -47.53 -45.37 33.20
CA GLN A 584 -48.37 -46.57 33.04
C GLN A 584 -49.14 -46.59 31.71
N ALA A 585 -49.83 -45.51 31.37
CA ALA A 585 -50.57 -45.36 30.11
C ALA A 585 -49.62 -45.45 28.90
N LEU A 586 -48.44 -44.83 29.00
CA LEU A 586 -47.44 -44.87 27.93
C LEU A 586 -46.66 -46.19 27.86
N LYS A 587 -46.53 -46.95 28.95
CA LYS A 587 -46.06 -48.35 28.88
C LYS A 587 -47.06 -49.23 28.14
N ALA A 588 -48.37 -49.04 28.39
CA ALA A 588 -49.41 -49.73 27.62
C ALA A 588 -49.37 -49.33 26.13
N TYR A 589 -49.06 -48.08 25.83
CA TYR A 589 -48.84 -47.56 24.48
C TYR A 589 -47.69 -48.28 23.75
N PHE A 590 -46.54 -48.50 24.41
CA PHE A 590 -45.38 -49.19 23.79
C PHE A 590 -45.60 -50.69 23.57
N SER A 591 -46.50 -51.31 24.33
CA SER A 591 -46.83 -52.74 24.17
C SER A 591 -47.56 -53.10 22.86
N LYS A 592 -47.93 -52.10 22.05
CA LYS A 592 -48.69 -52.28 20.81
C LYS A 592 -47.79 -52.03 19.57
N PRO A 593 -47.84 -52.91 18.54
CA PRO A 593 -47.02 -52.76 17.34
C PRO A 593 -47.35 -51.49 16.53
N ASP A 594 -48.64 -51.13 16.45
CA ASP A 594 -49.17 -50.09 15.55
C ASP A 594 -49.08 -48.64 16.09
N SER A 595 -48.29 -48.42 17.15
CA SER A 595 -48.12 -47.14 17.82
C SER A 595 -47.35 -46.11 16.97
N LYS A 596 -48.05 -45.08 16.46
CA LYS A 596 -47.54 -44.12 15.46
C LYS A 596 -46.65 -42.98 16.02
N TYR A 597 -46.93 -42.53 17.23
CA TYR A 597 -46.32 -41.38 17.94
C TYR A 597 -45.38 -41.84 19.07
N CYS A 598 -44.56 -42.84 18.78
CA CYS A 598 -43.61 -43.38 19.76
C CYS A 598 -42.64 -42.32 20.29
N PHE A 599 -42.26 -41.34 19.47
CA PHE A 599 -41.39 -40.25 19.91
C PHE A 599 -42.00 -39.42 21.04
N GLU A 600 -43.26 -38.97 20.88
CA GLU A 600 -43.98 -38.18 21.87
C GLU A 600 -44.12 -38.96 23.18
N ALA A 601 -44.42 -40.27 23.10
CA ALA A 601 -44.46 -41.14 24.26
C ALA A 601 -43.09 -41.27 24.95
N TYR A 602 -42.00 -41.53 24.20
CA TYR A 602 -40.64 -41.63 24.76
C TYR A 602 -40.19 -40.30 25.37
N ARG A 603 -40.57 -39.18 24.75
CA ARG A 603 -40.31 -37.83 25.26
C ARG A 603 -41.02 -37.59 26.58
N LEU A 604 -42.30 -37.91 26.70
CA LEU A 604 -43.08 -37.74 27.93
C LEU A 604 -42.57 -38.63 29.06
N VAL A 605 -42.20 -39.87 28.76
CA VAL A 605 -41.56 -40.77 29.74
C VAL A 605 -40.18 -40.23 30.17
N GLY A 606 -39.35 -39.82 29.21
CA GLY A 606 -38.02 -39.27 29.51
C GLY A 606 -38.10 -37.96 30.28
N ALA A 607 -39.04 -37.08 29.94
CA ALA A 607 -39.32 -35.86 30.70
C ALA A 607 -39.83 -36.19 32.11
N SER A 608 -40.71 -37.18 32.26
CA SER A 608 -41.16 -37.63 33.58
C SER A 608 -39.99 -38.14 34.45
N PHE A 609 -38.97 -38.77 33.85
CA PHE A 609 -37.76 -39.17 34.56
C PHE A 609 -36.83 -37.98 34.87
N LEU A 610 -36.65 -37.03 33.94
CA LEU A 610 -35.83 -35.84 34.17
C LEU A 610 -36.41 -34.91 35.24
N GLU A 611 -37.74 -34.75 35.30
CA GLU A 611 -38.45 -34.01 36.37
C GLU A 611 -38.30 -34.70 37.74
N GLN A 612 -37.88 -35.97 37.76
CA GLN A 612 -37.53 -36.72 38.95
C GLN A 612 -36.01 -36.79 39.18
N ASP A 613 -35.19 -36.03 38.44
CA ASP A 613 -33.72 -36.03 38.44
C ASP A 613 -33.05 -37.39 38.13
N LEU A 614 -33.77 -38.29 37.45
CA LEU A 614 -33.33 -39.63 37.07
C LEU A 614 -32.64 -39.60 35.68
N PHE A 615 -31.41 -39.08 35.62
CA PHE A 615 -30.67 -38.86 34.35
C PHE A 615 -30.28 -40.15 33.63
N ASP A 616 -30.01 -41.23 34.37
CA ASP A 616 -29.60 -42.50 33.79
C ASP A 616 -30.81 -43.24 33.21
N GLU A 617 -31.94 -43.27 33.91
CA GLU A 617 -33.22 -43.83 33.44
C GLU A 617 -33.79 -43.03 32.26
N ALA A 618 -33.64 -41.71 32.27
CA ALA A 618 -33.96 -40.88 31.10
C ALA A 618 -33.05 -41.21 29.91
N GLY A 619 -31.77 -41.43 30.16
CA GLY A 619 -30.80 -41.88 29.17
C GLY A 619 -31.14 -43.25 28.58
N GLU A 620 -31.46 -44.23 29.43
CA GLU A 620 -31.89 -45.57 29.03
C GLU A 620 -33.17 -45.54 28.21
N ASN A 621 -34.21 -44.80 28.65
CA ASN A 621 -35.44 -44.62 27.90
C ASN A 621 -35.21 -44.02 26.51
N TYR A 622 -34.30 -43.04 26.38
CA TYR A 622 -33.92 -42.49 25.09
C TYR A 622 -33.02 -43.41 24.26
N MET A 623 -32.22 -44.27 24.89
CA MET A 623 -31.47 -45.33 24.19
C MET A 623 -32.40 -46.43 23.68
N ASP A 624 -33.42 -46.81 24.44
CA ASP A 624 -34.48 -47.73 24.01
C ASP A 624 -35.25 -47.15 22.83
N ALA A 625 -35.54 -45.85 22.87
CA ALA A 625 -36.14 -45.14 21.73
C ALA A 625 -35.28 -45.27 20.46
N LEU A 626 -33.95 -45.26 20.55
CA LEU A 626 -33.07 -45.45 19.38
C LEU A 626 -33.14 -46.86 18.80
N ASN A 627 -33.50 -47.87 19.60
CA ASN A 627 -33.69 -49.24 19.11
C ASN A 627 -35.08 -49.45 18.48
N ASP A 628 -36.01 -48.52 18.64
CA ASP A 628 -37.34 -48.60 18.07
C ASP A 628 -37.33 -48.26 16.57
N SER A 629 -37.57 -49.26 15.72
CA SER A 629 -37.53 -49.11 14.25
C SER A 629 -38.56 -48.13 13.70
N ARG A 630 -39.59 -47.76 14.48
CA ARG A 630 -40.68 -46.87 14.06
C ARG A 630 -40.32 -45.39 14.07
N LEU A 631 -39.25 -45.00 14.76
CA LEU A 631 -38.81 -43.61 14.77
C LEU A 631 -38.21 -43.21 13.42
N SER A 632 -38.74 -42.13 12.85
CA SER A 632 -38.14 -41.46 11.69
C SER A 632 -36.78 -40.88 12.03
N ASP A 633 -35.96 -40.67 11.02
CA ASP A 633 -34.65 -40.03 11.15
C ASP A 633 -34.71 -38.68 11.88
N LYS A 634 -35.76 -37.88 11.63
CA LYS A 634 -36.00 -36.60 12.32
C LYS A 634 -36.33 -36.77 13.82
N GLN A 635 -36.99 -37.87 14.19
CA GLN A 635 -37.26 -38.19 15.60
C GLN A 635 -36.01 -38.76 16.26
N ARG A 636 -35.26 -39.65 15.59
CA ARG A 636 -33.96 -40.17 16.04
C ARG A 636 -32.97 -39.03 16.28
N TYR A 637 -32.95 -38.04 15.40
CA TYR A 637 -32.22 -36.78 15.59
C TYR A 637 -32.52 -36.15 16.95
N ARG A 638 -33.80 -35.90 17.26
CA ARG A 638 -34.20 -35.24 18.52
C ARG A 638 -33.82 -36.06 19.76
N ILE A 639 -33.94 -37.38 19.67
CA ILE A 639 -33.52 -38.30 20.74
C ILE A 639 -31.99 -38.25 20.94
N LEU A 640 -31.21 -38.30 19.87
CA LEU A 640 -29.73 -38.19 19.93
C LEU A 640 -29.29 -36.83 20.49
N VAL A 641 -30.00 -35.74 20.16
CA VAL A 641 -29.75 -34.41 20.74
C VAL A 641 -30.01 -34.40 22.24
N ASN A 642 -31.14 -34.97 22.69
CA ASN A 642 -31.45 -35.06 24.12
C ASN A 642 -30.40 -35.87 24.88
N ILE A 643 -29.94 -37.01 24.33
CA ILE A 643 -28.84 -37.79 24.90
C ILE A 643 -27.55 -36.96 24.95
N GLY A 644 -27.21 -36.28 23.86
CA GLY A 644 -26.05 -35.39 23.77
C GLY A 644 -26.07 -34.32 24.86
N TYR A 645 -27.20 -33.65 25.07
CA TYR A 645 -27.38 -32.66 26.13
C TYR A 645 -27.30 -33.24 27.53
N ILE A 646 -27.88 -34.42 27.78
CA ILE A 646 -27.73 -35.13 29.05
C ILE A 646 -26.24 -35.39 29.32
N LYS A 647 -25.47 -35.86 28.33
CA LYS A 647 -24.02 -36.10 28.46
C LYS A 647 -23.21 -34.81 28.66
N LEU A 648 -23.55 -33.72 27.96
CA LEU A 648 -22.92 -32.41 28.18
C LEU A 648 -23.20 -31.88 29.59
N ARG A 649 -24.43 -32.02 30.11
CA ARG A 649 -24.77 -31.64 31.50
C ARG A 649 -24.06 -32.50 32.54
N GLN A 650 -23.76 -33.76 32.22
CA GLN A 650 -22.89 -34.64 33.01
C GLN A 650 -21.39 -34.29 32.90
N GLY A 651 -20.99 -33.26 32.14
CA GLY A 651 -19.59 -32.86 31.91
C GLY A 651 -18.82 -33.74 30.93
N ARG A 652 -19.48 -34.72 30.29
CA ARG A 652 -18.88 -35.68 29.35
C ARG A 652 -18.84 -35.09 27.93
N ASN A 653 -18.06 -34.02 27.75
CA ASN A 653 -18.05 -33.21 26.53
C ASN A 653 -17.77 -34.00 25.24
N SER A 654 -16.81 -34.93 25.27
CA SER A 654 -16.45 -35.73 24.09
C SER A 654 -17.58 -36.66 23.65
N GLU A 655 -18.26 -37.30 24.59
CA GLU A 655 -19.39 -38.19 24.30
C GLU A 655 -20.63 -37.40 23.88
N GLY A 656 -20.89 -36.26 24.52
CA GLY A 656 -21.94 -35.34 24.11
C GLY A 656 -21.76 -34.88 22.66
N ILE A 657 -20.55 -34.48 22.28
CA ILE A 657 -20.21 -34.14 20.88
C ILE A 657 -20.44 -35.34 19.95
N GLU A 658 -20.08 -36.56 20.35
CA GLU A 658 -20.29 -37.75 19.53
C GLU A 658 -21.78 -37.99 19.25
N PHE A 659 -22.64 -37.92 20.27
CA PHE A 659 -24.08 -38.06 20.11
C PHE A 659 -24.69 -36.91 19.30
N LEU A 660 -24.24 -35.66 19.50
CA LEU A 660 -24.68 -34.52 18.69
C LEU A 660 -24.22 -34.64 17.22
N ARG A 661 -23.00 -35.13 16.96
CA ARG A 661 -22.52 -35.43 15.59
C ARG A 661 -23.29 -36.59 14.96
N LYS A 662 -23.65 -37.62 15.73
CA LYS A 662 -24.54 -38.70 15.27
C LYS A 662 -25.93 -38.15 14.94
N ALA A 663 -26.45 -37.22 15.73
CA ALA A 663 -27.71 -36.53 15.42
C ALA A 663 -27.61 -35.81 14.08
N MET A 664 -26.55 -35.02 13.85
CA MET A 664 -26.36 -34.26 12.61
C MET A 664 -26.37 -35.11 11.33
N LYS A 665 -26.11 -36.43 11.38
CA LYS A 665 -26.25 -37.33 10.21
C LYS A 665 -27.69 -37.45 9.71
N PHE A 666 -28.67 -37.15 10.56
CA PHE A 666 -30.10 -37.24 10.25
C PHE A 666 -30.73 -35.88 9.92
N SER A 667 -30.01 -34.78 10.15
CA SER A 667 -30.42 -33.41 9.83
C SER A 667 -29.20 -32.51 9.74
N ASP A 668 -28.88 -32.07 8.52
CA ASP A 668 -27.65 -31.31 8.24
C ASP A 668 -27.72 -29.83 8.69
N GLU A 669 -28.91 -29.32 9.07
CA GLU A 669 -29.15 -27.87 9.23
C GLU A 669 -29.78 -27.48 10.59
N ASN A 670 -29.20 -27.94 11.70
CA ASN A 670 -29.53 -27.36 13.00
C ASN A 670 -28.39 -26.52 13.54
N PHE A 671 -28.44 -25.21 13.27
CA PHE A 671 -27.42 -24.26 13.69
C PHE A 671 -27.23 -24.25 15.22
N LYS A 672 -28.29 -24.53 16.00
CA LYS A 672 -28.23 -24.54 17.47
C LYS A 672 -27.38 -25.71 17.97
N VAL A 673 -27.56 -26.89 17.38
CA VAL A 673 -26.69 -28.04 17.66
C VAL A 673 -25.27 -27.81 17.17
N ARG A 674 -25.07 -27.13 16.02
CA ARG A 674 -23.72 -26.74 15.57
C ARG A 674 -23.05 -25.75 16.52
N LEU A 675 -23.78 -24.77 17.04
CA LEU A 675 -23.33 -23.84 18.08
C LEU A 675 -22.89 -24.59 19.35
N ASP A 676 -23.72 -25.51 19.85
CA ASP A 676 -23.41 -26.29 21.05
C ASP A 676 -22.18 -27.20 20.85
N ILE A 677 -22.05 -27.82 19.66
CA ILE A 677 -20.85 -28.57 19.28
C ILE A 677 -19.63 -27.65 19.23
N ALA A 678 -19.74 -26.48 18.60
CA ALA A 678 -18.66 -25.53 18.45
C ALA A 678 -18.17 -25.00 19.81
N GLU A 679 -19.10 -24.69 20.73
CA GLU A 679 -18.77 -24.27 22.09
C GLU A 679 -18.11 -25.41 22.88
N ALA A 680 -18.62 -26.64 22.77
CA ALA A 680 -18.02 -27.80 23.41
C ALA A 680 -16.60 -28.09 22.85
N LEU A 681 -16.39 -27.93 21.54
CA LEU A 681 -15.07 -28.04 20.89
C LEU A 681 -14.12 -26.92 21.33
N TYR A 682 -14.61 -25.69 21.47
CA TYR A 682 -13.84 -24.56 21.99
C TYR A 682 -13.36 -24.84 23.42
N LYS A 683 -14.25 -25.36 24.30
CA LYS A 683 -13.90 -25.77 25.68
C LYS A 683 -12.86 -26.89 25.70
N LEU A 684 -12.85 -27.76 24.70
CA LEU A 684 -11.83 -28.82 24.52
C LEU A 684 -10.52 -28.31 23.88
N GLY A 685 -10.38 -27.01 23.59
CA GLY A 685 -9.20 -26.43 22.96
C GLY A 685 -9.06 -26.69 21.45
N LYS A 686 -10.10 -27.24 20.81
CA LYS A 686 -10.11 -27.60 19.38
C LYS A 686 -10.59 -26.43 18.51
N TYR A 687 -9.84 -25.33 18.52
CA TYR A 687 -10.27 -24.04 17.94
C TYR A 687 -10.53 -24.07 16.43
N THR A 688 -9.79 -24.88 15.67
CA THR A 688 -10.02 -25.02 14.21
C THR A 688 -11.30 -25.77 13.89
N GLU A 689 -11.59 -26.87 14.61
CA GLU A 689 -12.85 -27.60 14.49
C GLU A 689 -14.04 -26.74 14.97
N ALA A 690 -13.87 -26.03 16.08
CA ALA A 690 -14.88 -25.10 16.61
C ALA A 690 -15.18 -23.98 15.61
N LEU A 691 -14.16 -23.35 15.02
CA LEU A 691 -14.32 -22.32 14.00
C LEU A 691 -15.08 -22.84 12.77
N ALA A 692 -14.77 -24.06 12.32
CA ALA A 692 -15.46 -24.67 11.19
C ALA A 692 -16.95 -24.87 11.48
N GLU A 693 -17.31 -25.30 12.70
CA GLU A 693 -18.72 -25.46 13.08
C GLU A 693 -19.43 -24.12 13.33
N PHE A 694 -18.77 -23.13 13.93
CA PHE A 694 -19.33 -21.77 14.07
C PHE A 694 -19.61 -21.12 12.71
N LYS A 695 -18.70 -21.25 11.73
CA LYS A 695 -18.92 -20.74 10.36
C LYS A 695 -20.10 -21.43 9.66
N LYS A 696 -20.29 -22.72 9.88
CA LYS A 696 -21.48 -23.42 9.37
C LYS A 696 -22.78 -22.96 10.04
N ALA A 697 -22.69 -22.28 11.17
CA ALA A 697 -23.82 -21.68 11.88
C ALA A 697 -23.97 -20.16 11.59
N GLU A 698 -23.21 -19.58 10.65
CA GLU A 698 -23.18 -18.13 10.36
C GLU A 698 -24.54 -17.58 9.88
N SER A 699 -25.38 -18.40 9.26
CA SER A 699 -26.75 -18.06 8.82
C SER A 699 -27.82 -18.23 9.90
N SER A 700 -27.44 -18.18 11.19
CA SER A 700 -28.29 -18.45 12.36
C SER A 700 -29.17 -17.26 12.78
N GLU A 701 -30.29 -17.54 13.47
CA GLU A 701 -31.13 -16.53 14.16
C GLU A 701 -30.42 -15.90 15.38
N MET A 702 -29.28 -16.45 15.80
CA MET A 702 -28.45 -15.95 16.92
C MET A 702 -27.08 -15.48 16.41
N PRO A 703 -27.03 -14.47 15.51
CA PRO A 703 -25.79 -14.07 14.82
C PRO A 703 -24.74 -13.50 15.79
N GLU A 704 -25.16 -12.83 16.86
CA GLU A 704 -24.25 -12.27 17.87
C GLU A 704 -23.40 -13.36 18.54
N GLN A 705 -24.01 -14.47 18.96
CA GLN A 705 -23.33 -15.56 19.65
C GLN A 705 -22.38 -16.31 18.71
N VAL A 706 -22.80 -16.48 17.44
CA VAL A 706 -21.97 -17.09 16.41
C VAL A 706 -20.74 -16.21 16.13
N TYR A 707 -20.94 -14.92 15.88
CA TYR A 707 -19.84 -13.99 15.60
C TYR A 707 -18.88 -13.84 16.79
N THR A 708 -19.38 -13.83 18.02
CA THR A 708 -18.56 -13.86 19.24
C THR A 708 -17.72 -15.14 19.32
N GLY A 709 -18.32 -16.30 19.07
CA GLY A 709 -17.62 -17.59 19.04
C GLY A 709 -16.55 -17.67 17.93
N ILE A 710 -16.86 -17.18 16.73
CA ILE A 710 -15.91 -17.06 15.61
C ILE A 710 -14.74 -16.16 16.00
N SER A 711 -15.04 -15.00 16.58
CA SER A 711 -14.03 -14.05 17.03
C SER A 711 -13.07 -14.67 18.05
N PHE A 712 -13.60 -15.34 19.09
CA PHE A 712 -12.77 -16.03 20.08
C PHE A 712 -11.92 -17.15 19.48
N CYS A 713 -12.43 -17.87 18.48
CA CYS A 713 -11.63 -18.87 17.78
C CYS A 713 -10.47 -18.21 17.00
N TYR A 714 -10.73 -17.13 16.26
CA TYR A 714 -9.67 -16.42 15.52
C TYR A 714 -8.62 -15.79 16.44
N ASP A 715 -9.02 -15.26 17.60
CA ASP A 715 -8.10 -14.76 18.62
C ASP A 715 -7.18 -15.88 19.13
N LYS A 716 -7.74 -17.04 19.49
CA LYS A 716 -6.94 -18.22 19.89
C LYS A 716 -6.08 -18.80 18.78
N LEU A 717 -6.43 -18.55 17.52
CA LEU A 717 -5.64 -18.92 16.34
C LEU A 717 -4.63 -17.83 15.93
N ASN A 718 -4.44 -16.80 16.75
CA ASN A 718 -3.53 -15.68 16.54
C ASN A 718 -3.82 -14.90 15.22
N LYS A 719 -5.11 -14.68 14.93
CA LYS A 719 -5.61 -13.89 13.79
C LYS A 719 -6.46 -12.70 14.27
N PRO A 720 -5.85 -11.70 14.94
CA PRO A 720 -6.57 -10.63 15.63
C PRO A 720 -7.45 -9.76 14.71
N GLY A 721 -7.05 -9.48 13.47
CA GLY A 721 -7.86 -8.67 12.55
C GLY A 721 -9.19 -9.33 12.14
N LEU A 722 -9.16 -10.65 11.92
CA LEU A 722 -10.40 -11.41 11.69
C LEU A 722 -11.23 -11.50 12.97
N ALA A 723 -10.59 -11.69 14.12
CA ALA A 723 -11.28 -11.66 15.41
C ALA A 723 -11.99 -10.31 15.64
N LEU A 724 -11.32 -9.20 15.33
CA LEU A 724 -11.87 -7.85 15.44
C LEU A 724 -13.04 -7.63 14.48
N HIS A 725 -12.91 -8.08 13.22
CA HIS A 725 -13.97 -8.00 12.23
C HIS A 725 -15.26 -8.68 12.74
N TYR A 726 -15.15 -9.94 13.17
CA TYR A 726 -16.29 -10.70 13.66
C TYR A 726 -16.84 -10.15 14.98
N MET A 727 -16.00 -9.66 15.89
CA MET A 727 -16.49 -9.01 17.11
C MET A 727 -17.25 -7.71 16.82
N THR A 728 -16.83 -6.96 15.79
CA THR A 728 -17.55 -5.75 15.33
C THR A 728 -18.91 -6.11 14.73
N LEU A 729 -19.02 -7.26 14.05
CA LEU A 729 -20.31 -7.77 13.58
C LEU A 729 -21.21 -8.19 14.76
N ALA A 730 -20.64 -8.83 15.78
CA ALA A 730 -21.36 -9.15 17.01
C ALA A 730 -21.93 -7.89 17.69
N GLU A 731 -21.14 -6.81 17.76
CA GLU A 731 -21.61 -5.52 18.30
C GLU A 731 -22.84 -4.98 17.56
N LYS A 732 -22.85 -5.02 16.22
CA LYS A 732 -24.00 -4.56 15.43
C LYS A 732 -25.28 -5.35 15.68
N CYS A 733 -25.15 -6.62 16.08
CA CYS A 733 -26.27 -7.50 16.38
C CYS A 733 -26.72 -7.42 17.86
N SER A 734 -26.07 -6.61 18.71
CA SER A 734 -26.20 -6.65 20.18
C SER A 734 -27.27 -5.71 20.79
N ALA A 735 -28.29 -5.31 20.02
CA ALA A 735 -29.24 -4.24 20.40
C ALA A 735 -29.98 -4.44 21.76
N ASN A 736 -30.12 -5.68 22.22
CA ASN A 736 -30.84 -6.04 23.47
C ASN A 736 -29.91 -6.57 24.58
N ASN A 737 -28.59 -6.42 24.47
CA ASN A 737 -27.65 -6.95 25.46
C ASN A 737 -27.74 -6.23 26.81
N SER A 738 -27.73 -7.00 27.90
CA SER A 738 -27.59 -6.49 29.27
C SER A 738 -26.31 -5.67 29.45
N GLU A 739 -26.25 -4.80 30.47
CA GLU A 739 -25.03 -4.03 30.77
C GLU A 739 -23.79 -4.92 30.97
N LEU A 740 -23.95 -6.09 31.58
CA LEU A 740 -22.86 -7.02 31.82
C LEU A 740 -22.33 -7.64 30.51
N GLN A 741 -23.23 -7.92 29.56
CA GLN A 741 -22.87 -8.43 28.24
C GLN A 741 -22.19 -7.35 27.38
N ARG A 742 -22.69 -6.11 27.43
CA ARG A 742 -22.06 -4.96 26.74
C ARG A 742 -20.67 -4.67 27.30
N LEU A 743 -20.49 -4.76 28.62
CA LEU A 743 -19.19 -4.62 29.28
C LEU A 743 -18.17 -5.64 28.74
N ALA A 744 -18.53 -6.92 28.71
CA ALA A 744 -17.64 -7.99 28.21
C ALA A 744 -17.30 -7.80 26.72
N LEU A 745 -18.29 -7.39 25.92
CA LEU A 745 -18.11 -7.09 24.50
C LEU A 745 -17.13 -5.92 24.28
N PHE A 746 -17.31 -4.80 24.99
CA PHE A 746 -16.43 -3.63 24.87
C PHE A 746 -15.01 -3.92 25.35
N ASP A 747 -14.84 -4.68 26.44
CA ASP A 747 -13.51 -5.11 26.89
C ASP A 747 -12.78 -5.92 25.81
N GLN A 748 -13.49 -6.85 25.15
CA GLN A 748 -12.89 -7.66 24.09
C GLN A 748 -12.59 -6.84 22.83
N LEU A 749 -13.49 -5.93 22.42
CA LEU A 749 -13.25 -5.03 21.29
C LEU A 749 -12.06 -4.10 21.54
N ALA A 750 -11.92 -3.57 22.76
CA ALA A 750 -10.79 -2.74 23.13
C ALA A 750 -9.46 -3.52 23.09
N TYR A 751 -9.45 -4.76 23.60
CA TYR A 751 -8.30 -5.67 23.51
C TYR A 751 -7.92 -5.99 22.05
N LEU A 752 -8.89 -6.33 21.20
CA LEU A 752 -8.64 -6.65 19.80
C LEU A 752 -8.20 -5.42 18.98
N CYS A 753 -8.78 -4.25 19.26
CA CYS A 753 -8.32 -2.98 18.66
C CYS A 753 -6.88 -2.66 19.05
N MET A 754 -6.47 -2.95 20.28
CA MET A 754 -5.08 -2.82 20.71
C MET A 754 -4.14 -3.75 19.96
N SER A 755 -4.54 -5.01 19.72
CA SER A 755 -3.73 -5.98 18.97
C SER A 755 -3.57 -5.64 17.49
N GLU A 756 -4.53 -4.93 16.91
CA GLU A 756 -4.52 -4.46 15.52
C GLU A 756 -4.03 -2.99 15.39
N GLU A 757 -3.35 -2.48 16.42
CA GLU A 757 -2.79 -1.12 16.48
C GLU A 757 -3.81 0.02 16.22
N SER A 758 -5.10 -0.28 16.36
CA SER A 758 -6.22 0.64 16.18
C SER A 758 -6.48 1.42 17.47
N TYR A 759 -5.46 2.13 17.96
CA TYR A 759 -5.43 2.73 19.30
C TYR A 759 -6.58 3.70 19.56
N ARG A 760 -7.00 4.49 18.56
CA ARG A 760 -8.12 5.43 18.71
C ARG A 760 -9.45 4.72 19.03
N LYS A 761 -9.71 3.59 18.36
CA LYS A 761 -10.91 2.78 18.65
C LYS A 761 -10.78 2.04 19.98
N ALA A 762 -9.57 1.59 20.33
CA ALA A 762 -9.33 1.00 21.64
C ALA A 762 -9.67 1.97 22.77
N VAL A 763 -9.27 3.24 22.66
CA VAL A 763 -9.66 4.31 23.60
C VAL A 763 -11.18 4.41 23.72
N GLU A 764 -11.90 4.53 22.60
CA GLU A 764 -13.36 4.63 22.60
C GLU A 764 -14.03 3.46 23.32
N TYR A 765 -13.61 2.22 23.04
CA TYR A 765 -14.18 1.03 23.67
C TYR A 765 -13.80 0.91 25.16
N TYR A 766 -12.58 1.27 25.56
CA TYR A 766 -12.21 1.31 26.97
C TYR A 766 -13.01 2.37 27.74
N GLU A 767 -13.26 3.54 27.16
CA GLU A 767 -14.12 4.58 27.74
C GLU A 767 -15.57 4.09 27.90
N LYS A 768 -16.14 3.46 26.87
CA LYS A 768 -17.47 2.83 26.95
C LYS A 768 -17.54 1.76 28.04
N SER A 769 -16.50 0.94 28.18
CA SER A 769 -16.43 -0.10 29.21
C SER A 769 -16.32 0.47 30.63
N LEU A 770 -15.45 1.48 30.81
CA LEU A 770 -15.27 2.19 32.09
C LEU A 770 -16.52 2.95 32.54
N ALA A 771 -17.32 3.46 31.59
CA ALA A 771 -18.61 4.09 31.89
C ALA A 771 -19.63 3.13 32.52
N ILE A 772 -19.54 1.82 32.22
CA ILE A 772 -20.39 0.79 32.82
C ILE A 772 -19.82 0.36 34.18
N LYS A 773 -18.52 0.01 34.23
CA LYS A 773 -17.87 -0.45 35.46
C LYS A 773 -16.39 -0.06 35.52
N GLN A 774 -16.05 0.73 36.54
CA GLN A 774 -14.67 1.09 36.86
C GLN A 774 -13.80 -0.15 37.14
N SER A 775 -12.56 -0.13 36.66
CA SER A 775 -11.59 -1.22 36.82
C SER A 775 -10.17 -0.75 36.52
N SER A 776 -9.23 -1.07 37.40
CA SER A 776 -7.80 -0.79 37.20
C SER A 776 -7.25 -1.41 35.91
N LEU A 777 -7.74 -2.59 35.51
CA LEU A 777 -7.30 -3.25 34.27
C LEU A 777 -7.72 -2.45 33.02
N ARG A 778 -8.93 -1.88 33.02
CA ARG A 778 -9.46 -1.09 31.90
C ARG A 778 -8.80 0.27 31.85
N SER A 779 -8.61 0.93 32.99
CA SER A 779 -7.88 2.19 33.08
C SER A 779 -6.43 2.04 32.61
N TYR A 780 -5.78 0.91 32.93
CA TYR A 780 -4.48 0.56 32.38
C TYR A 780 -4.51 0.42 30.85
N GLY A 781 -5.49 -0.33 30.31
CA GLY A 781 -5.67 -0.48 28.86
C GLY A 781 -5.90 0.86 28.14
N LEU A 782 -6.73 1.73 28.73
CA LEU A 782 -6.99 3.09 28.25
C LEU A 782 -5.70 3.93 28.23
N GLY A 783 -4.99 4.01 29.36
CA GLY A 783 -3.77 4.81 29.46
C GLY A 783 -2.69 4.34 28.49
N ARG A 784 -2.55 3.03 28.30
CA ARG A 784 -1.62 2.46 27.31
C ARG A 784 -2.01 2.84 25.88
N SER A 785 -3.31 2.77 25.55
CA SER A 785 -3.83 3.16 24.23
C SER A 785 -3.56 4.65 23.95
N GLN A 786 -3.81 5.53 24.93
CA GLN A 786 -3.57 6.97 24.82
C GLN A 786 -2.08 7.31 24.67
N ARG A 787 -1.20 6.60 25.40
CA ARG A 787 0.25 6.78 25.24
C ARG A 787 0.73 6.38 23.84
N LEU A 788 0.20 5.29 23.28
CA LEU A 788 0.52 4.86 21.91
C LEU A 788 0.01 5.86 20.85
N LEU A 789 -1.05 6.61 21.16
CA LEU A 789 -1.50 7.79 20.38
C LEU A 789 -0.68 9.06 20.63
N GLN A 790 0.34 9.01 21.50
CA GLN A 790 1.14 10.14 21.96
C GLN A 790 0.35 11.21 22.75
N ASP A 791 -0.84 10.88 23.26
CA ASP A 791 -1.61 11.73 24.17
C ASP A 791 -1.18 11.50 25.62
N MET A 792 -0.01 12.05 25.97
CA MET A 792 0.61 11.87 27.29
C MET A 792 -0.24 12.41 28.46
N PRO A 793 -0.90 13.60 28.37
CA PRO A 793 -1.74 14.10 29.46
C PRO A 793 -2.90 13.16 29.80
N SER A 794 -3.64 12.69 28.79
CA SER A 794 -4.74 11.76 28.99
C SER A 794 -4.26 10.41 29.51
N ALA A 795 -3.15 9.90 28.94
CA ALA A 795 -2.55 8.64 29.40
C ALA A 795 -2.19 8.68 30.89
N ARG A 796 -1.59 9.79 31.35
CA ARG A 796 -1.27 10.01 32.76
C ARG A 796 -2.52 10.04 33.64
N GLN A 797 -3.58 10.71 33.18
CA GLN A 797 -4.85 10.76 33.91
C GLN A 797 -5.48 9.36 34.05
N ALA A 798 -5.49 8.58 32.96
CA ALA A 798 -5.98 7.20 33.00
C ALA A 798 -5.13 6.33 33.94
N PHE A 799 -3.80 6.42 33.87
CA PHE A 799 -2.91 5.69 34.76
C PHE A 799 -3.01 6.11 36.24
N ALA A 800 -3.38 7.35 36.54
CA ALA A 800 -3.61 7.79 37.92
C ALA A 800 -4.81 7.10 38.59
N SER A 801 -5.73 6.55 37.80
CA SER A 801 -6.88 5.77 38.30
C SER A 801 -6.59 4.27 38.47
N VAL A 802 -5.37 3.82 38.15
CA VAL A 802 -4.96 2.42 38.26
C VAL A 802 -4.43 2.15 39.66
N SER A 803 -5.03 1.18 40.36
CA SER A 803 -4.48 0.60 41.59
C SER A 803 -3.64 -0.63 41.22
N PRO A 804 -2.30 -0.56 41.28
CA PRO A 804 -1.43 -1.63 40.75
C PRO A 804 -1.63 -2.98 41.44
N GLU A 805 -2.05 -2.99 42.70
CA GLU A 805 -2.30 -4.19 43.50
C GLU A 805 -3.45 -5.05 42.93
N GLU A 806 -4.39 -4.43 42.20
CA GLU A 806 -5.51 -5.10 41.54
C GLU A 806 -5.12 -5.75 40.20
N LEU A 807 -3.93 -5.44 39.66
CA LEU A 807 -3.44 -6.00 38.42
C LEU A 807 -2.70 -7.33 38.65
N SER A 808 -2.79 -8.24 37.68
CA SER A 808 -1.93 -9.44 37.65
C SER A 808 -0.45 -9.04 37.58
N ILE A 809 0.46 -9.89 38.06
CA ILE A 809 1.92 -9.62 38.05
C ILE A 809 2.40 -9.17 36.66
N SER A 810 1.90 -9.80 35.59
CA SER A 810 2.28 -9.43 34.23
C SER A 810 1.76 -8.04 33.82
N ASN A 811 0.53 -7.69 34.18
CA ASN A 811 -0.04 -6.39 33.85
C ASN A 811 0.52 -5.27 34.73
N ARG A 812 0.85 -5.57 35.99
CA ARG A 812 1.51 -4.64 36.91
C ARG A 812 2.93 -4.29 36.45
N ALA A 813 3.70 -5.29 36.02
CA ALA A 813 5.02 -5.07 35.43
C ALA A 813 4.93 -4.14 34.20
N GLN A 814 3.97 -4.40 33.30
CA GLN A 814 3.74 -3.56 32.12
C GLN A 814 3.25 -2.15 32.49
N PHE A 815 2.38 -2.01 33.49
CA PHE A 815 1.96 -0.69 33.98
C PHE A 815 3.16 0.15 34.45
N TYR A 816 4.05 -0.41 35.28
CA TYR A 816 5.24 0.31 35.73
C TYR A 816 6.19 0.63 34.57
N GLU A 817 6.31 -0.26 33.58
CA GLU A 817 7.08 0.03 32.37
C GLU A 817 6.50 1.23 31.61
N GLU A 818 5.18 1.29 31.43
CA GLU A 818 4.51 2.41 30.76
C GLU A 818 4.67 3.73 31.54
N MET A 819 4.59 3.68 32.87
CA MET A 819 4.90 4.82 33.73
C MET A 819 6.36 5.27 33.57
N GLY A 820 7.30 4.33 33.48
CA GLY A 820 8.71 4.63 33.21
C GLY A 820 8.92 5.33 31.87
N ARG A 821 8.23 4.86 30.80
CA ARG A 821 8.27 5.48 29.47
C ARG A 821 7.72 6.91 29.47
N ILE A 822 6.61 7.16 30.17
CA ILE A 822 6.04 8.51 30.29
C ILE A 822 7.02 9.46 30.99
N ASN A 823 7.59 9.05 32.13
CA ASN A 823 8.55 9.90 32.85
C ASN A 823 9.82 10.15 32.04
N SER A 824 10.28 9.16 31.27
CA SER A 824 11.41 9.33 30.34
C SER A 824 11.10 10.33 29.21
N TYR A 825 9.86 10.36 28.71
CA TYR A 825 9.42 11.35 27.72
C TYR A 825 9.42 12.76 28.30
N GLU A 826 8.99 12.91 29.56
CA GLU A 826 9.00 14.18 30.30
C GLU A 826 10.39 14.60 30.80
N LYS A 827 11.42 13.78 30.54
CA LYS A 827 12.81 13.95 30.98
C LYS A 827 13.00 13.87 32.51
N ASP A 828 12.01 13.36 33.24
CA ASP A 828 12.19 12.92 34.64
C ASP A 828 12.79 11.51 34.67
N TYR A 829 14.07 11.45 34.31
CA TYR A 829 14.79 10.18 34.23
C TYR A 829 14.96 9.50 35.59
N ALA A 830 14.97 10.25 36.69
CA ALA A 830 15.07 9.69 38.04
C ALA A 830 13.83 8.86 38.40
N GLN A 831 12.62 9.40 38.14
CA GLN A 831 11.38 8.62 38.32
C GLN A 831 11.26 7.51 37.29
N ALA A 832 11.70 7.72 36.05
CA ALA A 832 11.71 6.68 35.04
C ALA A 832 12.51 5.44 35.49
N ILE A 833 13.72 5.64 36.03
CA ILE A 833 14.57 4.57 36.57
C ILE A 833 13.87 3.82 37.71
N ASN A 834 13.21 4.55 38.62
CA ASN A 834 12.45 3.94 39.72
C ASN A 834 11.32 3.04 39.21
N TYR A 835 10.54 3.51 38.24
CA TYR A 835 9.47 2.73 37.64
C TYR A 835 9.97 1.54 36.81
N PHE A 836 11.05 1.69 36.04
CA PHE A 836 11.66 0.55 35.35
C PHE A 836 12.22 -0.49 36.33
N SER A 837 12.80 -0.06 37.44
CA SER A 837 13.26 -0.96 38.50
C SER A 837 12.09 -1.72 39.14
N LYS A 838 10.97 -1.04 39.43
CA LYS A 838 9.74 -1.70 39.91
C LYS A 838 9.21 -2.70 38.89
N ALA A 839 9.16 -2.34 37.61
CA ALA A 839 8.73 -3.23 36.53
C ALA A 839 9.59 -4.50 36.44
N GLY A 840 10.92 -4.35 36.55
CA GLY A 840 11.88 -5.45 36.54
C GLY A 840 11.76 -6.37 37.75
N ASN A 841 11.46 -5.83 38.94
CA ASN A 841 11.25 -6.61 40.17
C ASN A 841 9.97 -7.46 40.10
N GLU A 842 8.92 -6.96 39.44
CA GLU A 842 7.68 -7.72 39.20
C GLU A 842 7.90 -8.85 38.19
N LYS A 843 8.52 -8.51 37.05
CA LYS A 843 8.84 -9.48 36.00
C LYS A 843 10.10 -9.04 35.22
N PRO A 844 11.23 -9.73 35.37
CA PRO A 844 12.44 -9.42 34.60
C PRO A 844 12.22 -9.52 33.09
N SER A 845 12.82 -8.62 32.31
CA SER A 845 12.94 -8.72 30.85
C SER A 845 14.16 -7.94 30.34
N SER A 846 14.72 -8.36 29.21
CA SER A 846 15.82 -7.66 28.54
C SER A 846 15.42 -6.23 28.13
N GLU A 847 14.18 -6.05 27.65
CA GLU A 847 13.65 -4.73 27.26
C GLU A 847 13.59 -3.76 28.43
N ARG A 848 13.17 -4.20 29.63
CA ARG A 848 13.13 -3.33 30.82
C ARG A 848 14.51 -2.91 31.28
N LEU A 849 15.47 -3.84 31.27
CA LEU A 849 16.87 -3.54 31.56
C LEU A 849 17.44 -2.54 30.55
N TYR A 850 17.13 -2.71 29.27
CA TYR A 850 17.52 -1.77 28.23
C TYR A 850 16.93 -0.36 28.44
N LEU A 851 15.62 -0.25 28.70
CA LEU A 851 14.96 1.04 28.98
C LEU A 851 15.53 1.72 30.23
N GLN A 852 15.82 0.94 31.28
CA GLN A 852 16.50 1.44 32.47
C GLN A 852 17.92 1.94 32.13
N GLY A 853 18.68 1.18 31.34
CA GLY A 853 20.02 1.58 30.88
C GLY A 853 20.00 2.89 30.09
N GLN A 854 18.99 3.10 29.24
CA GLN A 854 18.80 4.37 28.52
C GLN A 854 18.57 5.53 29.48
N ALA A 855 17.69 5.36 30.47
CA ALA A 855 17.41 6.40 31.46
C ALA A 855 18.64 6.70 32.34
N GLU A 856 19.37 5.68 32.81
CA GLU A 856 20.62 5.82 33.56
C GLU A 856 21.69 6.57 32.76
N GLY A 857 21.81 6.26 31.46
CA GLY A 857 22.72 6.96 30.55
C GLY A 857 22.39 8.45 30.40
N LYS A 858 21.10 8.82 30.36
CA LYS A 858 20.67 10.22 30.29
C LYS A 858 20.93 11.00 31.58
N VAL A 859 20.94 10.33 32.73
CA VAL A 859 21.35 10.91 34.02
C VAL A 859 22.87 11.03 34.14
N GLY A 860 23.63 10.37 33.26
CA GLY A 860 25.09 10.34 33.28
C GLY A 860 25.69 9.20 34.13
N ASN A 861 24.86 8.29 34.64
CA ASN A 861 25.30 7.11 35.40
C ASN A 861 25.80 6.01 34.46
N LEU A 862 26.89 6.28 33.73
CA LEU A 862 27.39 5.39 32.67
C LEU A 862 27.68 3.96 33.16
N ASP A 863 28.20 3.78 34.38
CA ASP A 863 28.48 2.45 34.94
C ASP A 863 27.21 1.60 35.11
N LYS A 864 26.12 2.21 35.59
CA LYS A 864 24.83 1.51 35.72
C LYS A 864 24.20 1.26 34.36
N ALA A 865 24.32 2.20 33.43
CA ALA A 865 23.85 2.01 32.06
C ALA A 865 24.56 0.82 31.40
N ILE A 866 25.88 0.71 31.55
CA ILE A 866 26.69 -0.41 31.07
C ILE A 866 26.23 -1.73 31.69
N ASP A 867 26.06 -1.82 33.02
CA ASP A 867 25.54 -3.04 33.68
C ASP A 867 24.18 -3.47 33.12
N CYS A 868 23.25 -2.50 33.02
CA CYS A 868 21.92 -2.72 32.46
C CYS A 868 21.98 -3.27 31.03
N TYR A 869 22.77 -2.65 30.15
CA TYR A 869 22.90 -3.10 28.76
C TYR A 869 23.60 -4.45 28.63
N GLN A 870 24.63 -4.73 29.43
CA GLN A 870 25.30 -6.04 29.44
C GLN A 870 24.34 -7.15 29.86
N ARG A 871 23.53 -6.92 30.89
CA ARG A 871 22.52 -7.86 31.35
C ARG A 871 21.41 -8.03 30.31
N ALA A 872 20.94 -6.94 29.69
CA ALA A 872 19.96 -6.99 28.61
C ALA A 872 20.47 -7.82 27.42
N LEU A 873 21.72 -7.59 26.99
CA LEU A 873 22.36 -8.30 25.89
C LEU A 873 22.59 -9.79 26.19
N LYS A 874 22.92 -10.13 27.45
CA LYS A 874 23.08 -11.51 27.90
C LYS A 874 21.76 -12.30 27.87
N GLU A 875 20.66 -11.65 28.26
CA GLU A 875 19.33 -12.25 28.21
C GLU A 875 18.82 -12.37 26.77
N ASN A 876 19.05 -11.35 25.94
CA ASN A 876 18.66 -11.36 24.53
C ASN A 876 19.66 -10.57 23.66
N PRO A 877 20.35 -11.21 22.71
CA PRO A 877 21.45 -10.61 21.96
C PRO A 877 20.95 -9.71 20.80
N TYR A 878 20.15 -8.69 21.10
CA TYR A 878 19.70 -7.72 20.09
C TYR A 878 20.74 -6.64 19.82
N ASP A 879 20.93 -6.29 18.55
CA ASP A 879 21.91 -5.30 18.09
C ASP A 879 21.72 -3.93 18.72
N VAL A 880 20.48 -3.50 18.91
CA VAL A 880 20.17 -2.23 19.55
C VAL A 880 20.75 -2.13 20.98
N TYR A 881 20.85 -3.26 21.69
CA TYR A 881 21.47 -3.31 23.02
C TYR A 881 23.00 -3.24 22.92
N ALA A 882 23.60 -3.95 21.95
CA ALA A 882 25.04 -3.93 21.70
C ALA A 882 25.53 -2.53 21.27
N VAL A 883 24.81 -1.87 20.37
CA VAL A 883 25.10 -0.48 19.94
C VAL A 883 24.98 0.49 21.12
N SER A 884 23.92 0.36 21.94
CA SER A 884 23.75 1.22 23.11
C SER A 884 24.83 1.01 24.16
N LEU A 885 25.29 -0.23 24.35
CA LEU A 885 26.44 -0.57 25.16
C LEU A 885 27.74 0.04 24.59
N GLY A 886 27.95 -0.05 23.27
CA GLY A 886 29.10 0.54 22.60
C GLY A 886 29.16 2.06 22.74
N TYR A 887 28.02 2.76 22.61
CA TYR A 887 27.92 4.20 22.90
C TYR A 887 28.13 4.53 24.38
N ALA A 888 27.70 3.67 25.31
CA ALA A 888 27.97 3.86 26.72
C ALA A 888 29.48 3.76 27.03
N TYR A 889 30.19 2.80 26.43
CA TYR A 889 31.65 2.71 26.49
C TYR A 889 32.33 3.90 25.81
N TYR A 890 31.82 4.36 24.67
CA TYR A 890 32.34 5.54 23.96
C TYR A 890 32.28 6.79 24.83
N ASN A 891 31.13 7.04 25.47
CA ASN A 891 30.93 8.18 26.36
C ASN A 891 31.80 8.08 27.63
N LYS A 892 32.16 6.87 28.06
CA LYS A 892 33.11 6.63 29.15
C LYS A 892 34.58 6.81 28.71
N GLY A 893 34.84 6.89 27.41
CA GLY A 893 36.19 6.96 26.83
C GLY A 893 36.89 5.61 26.67
N ASP A 894 36.18 4.49 26.85
CA ASP A 894 36.72 3.13 26.72
C ASP A 894 36.63 2.63 25.27
N PHE A 895 37.38 3.31 24.39
CA PHE A 895 37.35 3.07 22.93
C PHE A 895 37.75 1.64 22.55
N GLU A 896 38.62 1.02 23.33
CA GLU A 896 39.09 -0.36 23.13
C GLU A 896 37.95 -1.39 23.28
N LYS A 897 36.92 -1.10 24.08
CA LYS A 897 35.70 -1.92 24.16
C LYS A 897 34.63 -1.49 23.17
N THR A 898 34.60 -0.23 22.75
CA THR A 898 33.62 0.26 21.77
C THR A 898 33.84 -0.35 20.38
N VAL A 899 35.08 -0.34 19.88
CA VAL A 899 35.41 -0.80 18.51
C VAL A 899 34.88 -2.22 18.25
N PRO A 900 35.25 -3.27 19.02
CA PRO A 900 34.80 -4.63 18.73
C PRO A 900 33.29 -4.81 18.80
N LEU A 901 32.58 -4.03 19.64
CA LEU A 901 31.11 -4.06 19.70
C LEU A 901 30.48 -3.47 18.43
N PHE A 902 30.99 -2.34 17.96
CA PHE A 902 30.49 -1.71 16.74
C PHE A 902 30.83 -2.52 15.48
N GLU A 903 32.03 -3.09 15.42
CA GLU A 903 32.44 -3.98 14.32
C GLU A 903 31.61 -5.26 14.28
N ASP A 904 31.36 -5.90 15.43
CA ASP A 904 30.51 -7.08 15.51
C ASP A 904 29.09 -6.78 15.01
N VAL A 905 28.47 -5.69 15.50
CA VAL A 905 27.14 -5.27 15.02
C VAL A 905 27.16 -5.01 13.52
N TYR A 906 28.10 -4.21 13.03
CA TYR A 906 28.17 -3.84 11.62
C TYR A 906 28.44 -5.05 10.70
N SER A 907 29.18 -6.04 11.17
CA SER A 907 29.44 -7.29 10.43
C SER A 907 28.19 -8.17 10.27
N ARG A 908 27.26 -8.09 11.23
CA ARG A 908 26.00 -8.84 11.24
C ARG A 908 24.87 -8.08 10.53
N ASP A 909 24.86 -6.76 10.68
CA ASP A 909 23.90 -5.85 10.08
C ASP A 909 24.60 -4.55 9.61
N ASN A 910 24.77 -4.42 8.30
CA ASN A 910 25.42 -3.27 7.69
C ASN A 910 24.48 -2.06 7.47
N ASP A 911 23.21 -2.15 7.88
CA ASP A 911 22.25 -1.04 7.80
C ASP A 911 22.45 0.01 8.91
N TYR A 912 23.33 -0.25 9.89
CA TYR A 912 23.77 0.76 10.86
C TYR A 912 24.73 1.79 10.25
N ILE A 913 24.24 2.58 9.30
CA ILE A 913 25.02 3.46 8.42
C ILE A 913 25.91 4.50 9.12
N LYS A 914 25.61 4.84 10.38
CA LYS A 914 26.40 5.78 11.20
C LYS A 914 27.60 5.12 11.89
N LEU A 915 27.59 3.81 12.11
CA LEU A 915 28.69 3.13 12.81
C LEU A 915 30.03 3.23 12.07
N PRO A 916 30.11 3.14 10.72
CA PRO A 916 31.36 3.37 10.00
C PRO A 916 31.97 4.75 10.24
N GLU A 917 31.14 5.80 10.34
CA GLU A 917 31.61 7.16 10.68
C GLU A 917 32.22 7.18 12.09
N ASP A 918 31.49 6.65 13.07
CA ASP A 918 31.96 6.60 14.46
C ASP A 918 33.23 5.76 14.60
N LEU A 919 33.29 4.59 13.95
CA LEU A 919 34.45 3.70 13.91
C LEU A 919 35.66 4.40 13.30
N ALA A 920 35.50 5.14 12.20
CA ALA A 920 36.58 5.87 11.55
C ALA A 920 37.25 6.89 12.50
N TYR A 921 36.44 7.68 13.22
CA TYR A 921 36.97 8.64 14.18
C TYR A 921 37.52 8.00 15.46
N ILE A 922 36.92 6.90 15.94
CA ILE A 922 37.40 6.18 17.13
C ILE A 922 38.76 5.54 16.84
N THR A 923 38.91 4.84 15.72
CA THR A 923 40.16 4.20 15.31
C THR A 923 41.26 5.23 15.03
N LYS A 924 40.92 6.41 14.46
CA LYS A 924 41.82 7.57 14.35
C LYS A 924 42.34 8.03 15.70
N LYS A 925 41.49 8.12 16.73
CA LYS A 925 41.88 8.49 18.10
C LYS A 925 42.77 7.43 18.76
N LEU A 926 42.57 6.16 18.43
CA LEU A 926 43.40 5.03 18.87
C LEU A 926 44.72 4.90 18.08
N TYR A 927 44.99 5.80 17.12
CA TYR A 927 46.15 5.76 16.23
C TYR A 927 46.20 4.52 15.31
N ARG A 928 45.05 3.88 15.07
CA ARG A 928 44.89 2.79 14.10
C ARG A 928 44.54 3.38 12.74
N ASN A 929 45.56 3.92 12.06
CA ASN A 929 45.36 4.71 10.84
C ASN A 929 44.78 3.88 9.69
N GLU A 930 45.21 2.62 9.51
CA GLU A 930 44.68 1.74 8.45
C GLU A 930 43.20 1.40 8.67
N ASP A 931 42.82 1.00 9.90
CA ASP A 931 41.41 0.78 10.25
C ASP A 931 40.58 2.04 9.99
N SER A 932 41.09 3.21 10.39
CA SER A 932 40.41 4.50 10.18
C SER A 932 40.21 4.82 8.70
N ILE A 933 41.24 4.56 7.88
CA ILE A 933 41.18 4.72 6.42
C ILE A 933 40.06 3.87 5.83
N ASP A 934 39.97 2.60 6.23
CA ASP A 934 38.96 1.69 5.69
C ASP A 934 37.55 2.06 6.15
N TRP A 935 37.38 2.43 7.43
CA TRP A 935 36.08 2.90 7.92
C TRP A 935 35.62 4.21 7.28
N PHE A 936 36.53 5.17 7.00
CA PHE A 936 36.19 6.38 6.25
C PHE A 936 35.77 6.07 4.80
N LYS A 937 36.41 5.10 4.11
CA LYS A 937 35.96 4.67 2.78
C LYS A 937 34.54 4.10 2.83
N VAL A 938 34.23 3.27 3.83
CA VAL A 938 32.88 2.74 4.04
C VAL A 938 31.88 3.87 4.32
N ALA A 939 32.22 4.82 5.18
CA ALA A 939 31.37 5.97 5.47
C ALA A 939 31.08 6.85 4.23
N ILE A 940 32.07 7.00 3.34
CA ILE A 940 31.92 7.68 2.04
C ILE A 940 31.02 6.88 1.10
N ASP A 941 31.19 5.55 1.05
CA ASP A 941 30.39 4.65 0.21
C ASP A 941 28.94 4.59 0.65
N ASN A 942 28.66 4.85 1.93
CA ASN A 942 27.32 4.99 2.48
C ASN A 942 26.58 6.27 2.04
N LYS A 943 27.18 7.13 1.20
CA LYS A 943 26.55 8.35 0.67
C LYS A 943 25.08 8.19 0.23
N PRO A 944 24.67 7.12 -0.50
CA PRO A 944 23.28 6.95 -0.93
C PRO A 944 22.28 6.75 0.21
N PHE A 945 22.74 6.38 1.41
CA PHE A 945 21.89 6.02 2.55
C PHE A 945 21.68 7.15 3.56
N TYR A 946 22.31 8.31 3.38
CA TYR A 946 22.04 9.51 4.21
C TYR A 946 20.81 10.29 3.70
N PHE A 947 19.62 9.71 3.79
CA PHE A 947 18.38 10.28 3.23
C PHE A 947 17.86 11.51 3.97
N ASP A 948 18.22 11.69 5.25
CA ASP A 948 17.81 12.86 6.06
C ASP A 948 18.65 14.12 5.77
N GLU A 949 19.75 13.99 5.03
CA GLU A 949 20.66 15.10 4.74
C GLU A 949 20.22 15.85 3.47
N THR A 950 20.21 17.19 3.54
CA THR A 950 20.07 18.00 2.32
C THR A 950 21.26 17.80 1.38
N PRO A 951 21.13 17.99 0.06
CA PRO A 951 22.28 17.84 -0.87
C PRO A 951 23.50 18.66 -0.47
N ALA A 952 23.30 19.87 0.07
CA ALA A 952 24.37 20.74 0.57
C ALA A 952 25.03 20.19 1.84
N SER A 953 24.24 19.76 2.83
CA SER A 953 24.77 19.15 4.07
C SER A 953 25.52 17.85 3.79
N LEU A 954 24.98 17.00 2.91
CA LEU A 954 25.62 15.76 2.50
C LEU A 954 26.94 16.01 1.76
N ARG A 955 26.99 17.03 0.89
CA ARG A 955 28.25 17.43 0.22
C ARG A 955 29.30 17.86 1.24
N LYS A 956 28.94 18.66 2.25
CA LYS A 956 29.82 19.06 3.35
C LYS A 956 30.35 17.87 4.14
N LYS A 957 29.47 16.96 4.53
CA LYS A 957 29.83 15.74 5.29
C LYS A 957 30.81 14.86 4.51
N ILE A 958 30.47 14.51 3.27
CA ILE A 958 31.30 13.62 2.44
C ILE A 958 32.64 14.27 2.12
N TYR A 959 32.67 15.56 1.82
CA TYR A 959 33.94 16.27 1.61
C TYR A 959 34.82 16.25 2.86
N GLY A 960 34.24 16.44 4.05
CA GLY A 960 34.96 16.32 5.32
C GLY A 960 35.61 14.95 5.50
N PHE A 961 34.89 13.86 5.21
CA PHE A 961 35.48 12.51 5.26
C PHE A 961 36.61 12.32 4.25
N LYS A 962 36.48 12.86 3.03
CA LYS A 962 37.54 12.81 2.03
C LYS A 962 38.79 13.59 2.44
N ASP A 963 38.61 14.71 3.13
CA ASP A 963 39.69 15.55 3.62
C ASP A 963 40.45 14.90 4.79
N GLU A 964 39.71 14.23 5.67
CA GLU A 964 40.26 13.39 6.73
C GLU A 964 41.06 12.22 6.15
N LEU A 965 40.52 11.56 5.12
CA LEU A 965 41.22 10.48 4.44
C LEU A 965 42.48 10.95 3.72
N ARG A 966 42.46 12.14 3.08
CA ARG A 966 43.66 12.73 2.51
C ARG A 966 44.73 12.93 3.58
N SER A 967 44.36 13.44 4.75
CA SER A 967 45.29 13.67 5.86
C SER A 967 45.89 12.37 6.40
N LEU A 968 45.10 11.29 6.46
CA LEU A 968 45.53 9.96 6.92
C LEU A 968 46.43 9.24 5.91
N THR A 969 46.16 9.42 4.62
CA THR A 969 46.87 8.74 3.52
C THR A 969 48.07 9.53 2.99
N ASN A 970 48.21 10.81 3.35
CA ASN A 970 49.33 11.62 2.91
C ASN A 970 50.66 11.15 3.54
N ARG A 971 51.50 10.54 2.71
CA ARG A 971 52.86 10.10 3.06
C ARG A 971 53.93 11.05 2.53
N PHE A 972 53.66 11.77 1.46
CA PHE A 972 54.61 12.66 0.80
C PHE A 972 53.95 13.98 0.46
N ASP A 973 54.56 15.08 0.91
CA ASP A 973 54.15 16.43 0.57
C ASP A 973 55.20 17.03 -0.38
N LEU A 974 54.83 17.41 -1.59
CA LEU A 974 55.69 18.16 -2.50
C LEU A 974 55.17 19.59 -2.61
N THR A 975 56.00 20.58 -2.29
CA THR A 975 55.66 22.00 -2.47
C THR A 975 56.68 22.66 -3.37
N ALA A 976 56.24 23.16 -4.53
CA ALA A 976 57.04 23.98 -5.41
C ALA A 976 56.53 25.43 -5.36
N PHE A 977 57.44 26.39 -5.29
CA PHE A 977 57.07 27.80 -5.19
C PHE A 977 57.96 28.68 -6.07
N TYR A 978 57.39 29.81 -6.46
CA TYR A 978 58.03 30.84 -7.27
C TYR A 978 57.49 32.21 -6.84
N SER A 979 58.33 33.15 -6.43
CA SER A 979 57.94 34.55 -6.16
C SER A 979 58.79 35.55 -6.94
N TYR A 980 58.20 36.67 -7.35
CA TYR A 980 58.89 37.75 -8.04
C TYR A 980 58.32 39.12 -7.62
N SER A 981 59.19 40.11 -7.42
CA SER A 981 58.84 41.51 -7.24
C SER A 981 59.66 42.42 -8.15
N GLU A 982 59.02 43.50 -8.61
CA GLU A 982 59.73 44.61 -9.24
C GLU A 982 60.43 45.51 -8.20
N ASN A 983 61.54 46.14 -8.58
CA ASN A 983 62.25 47.20 -7.81
C ASN A 983 62.83 46.82 -6.44
N GLY A 984 63.03 45.54 -6.13
CA GLY A 984 63.61 45.13 -4.83
C GLY A 984 62.69 45.42 -3.64
N VAL A 985 61.38 45.46 -3.88
CA VAL A 985 60.33 45.24 -2.88
C VAL A 985 60.50 43.84 -2.33
N ALA A 986 60.27 43.61 -1.04
CA ALA A 986 60.28 42.27 -0.47
C ALA A 986 59.18 41.41 -1.13
N ALA A 987 59.49 40.60 -2.14
CA ALA A 987 58.55 39.62 -2.68
C ALA A 987 58.53 38.40 -1.76
N THR A 988 57.81 38.52 -0.66
CA THR A 988 57.58 37.39 0.24
C THR A 988 56.92 36.24 -0.55
N THR A 989 57.51 35.06 -0.63
CA THR A 989 56.67 33.87 -0.86
C THR A 989 55.79 33.74 0.36
N ASP A 990 54.49 33.55 0.16
CA ASP A 990 53.65 33.26 1.31
C ASP A 990 54.07 31.90 1.88
N SER A 991 53.89 31.69 3.18
CA SER A 991 53.89 30.38 3.82
C SER A 991 52.55 30.28 4.56
N GLN A 992 51.59 29.57 3.98
CA GLN A 992 50.18 29.55 4.47
C GLN A 992 49.88 28.29 5.28
N ASP A 993 50.94 27.58 5.63
CA ASP A 993 50.95 26.46 6.54
C ASP A 993 52.32 26.46 7.24
N VAL A 994 52.50 25.57 8.20
CA VAL A 994 53.78 25.32 8.87
C VAL A 994 54.73 24.54 7.93
N ARG A 995 54.93 25.07 6.72
CA ARG A 995 55.79 24.55 5.65
C ARG A 995 56.83 25.60 5.28
N ALA A 996 57.59 25.39 4.19
CA ALA A 996 58.61 26.32 3.69
C ALA A 996 58.31 27.79 4.06
N GLY A 997 59.16 28.38 4.90
CA GLY A 997 58.97 29.73 5.44
C GLY A 997 58.91 30.82 4.38
N ILE A 998 58.65 32.06 4.81
CA ILE A 998 58.57 33.21 3.90
C ILE A 998 59.95 33.52 3.29
N LEU A 999 60.12 33.23 2.00
CA LEU A 999 61.35 33.47 1.23
C LEU A 999 61.17 34.58 0.20
N ASP A 1000 62.05 35.57 0.26
CA ASP A 1000 61.98 36.75 -0.61
C ASP A 1000 62.54 36.48 -2.02
N ASN A 1001 61.80 36.86 -3.06
CA ASN A 1001 62.21 36.86 -4.47
C ASN A 1001 63.00 35.59 -4.89
N SER A 1002 62.39 34.43 -4.70
CA SER A 1002 63.04 33.13 -4.83
C SER A 1002 62.17 32.12 -5.55
N ALA A 1003 62.75 30.97 -5.89
CA ALA A 1003 62.02 29.77 -6.28
C ALA A 1003 62.60 28.57 -5.55
N GLY A 1004 61.81 27.53 -5.37
CA GLY A 1004 62.29 26.33 -4.69
C GLY A 1004 61.29 25.19 -4.68
N VAL A 1005 61.76 24.06 -4.19
CA VAL A 1005 60.98 22.83 -4.00
C VAL A 1005 61.29 22.27 -2.61
N GLU A 1006 60.25 21.95 -1.85
CA GLU A 1006 60.30 21.23 -0.57
C GLU A 1006 59.60 19.88 -0.74
N LEU A 1007 60.21 18.81 -0.23
CA LEU A 1007 59.65 17.47 -0.11
C LEU A 1007 59.57 17.13 1.38
N GLY A 1008 58.38 16.82 1.86
CA GLY A 1008 58.11 16.24 3.18
C GLY A 1008 57.79 14.75 3.06
N TYR A 1009 58.32 13.93 3.96
CA TYR A 1009 57.95 12.52 4.11
C TYR A 1009 57.42 12.27 5.52
N THR A 1010 56.19 11.76 5.60
CA THR A 1010 55.49 11.38 6.83
C THR A 1010 55.57 9.86 7.01
N PRO A 1011 56.34 9.33 7.99
CA PRO A 1011 56.46 7.89 8.23
C PRO A 1011 55.11 7.25 8.56
N GLU A 1012 54.87 6.03 8.08
CA GLU A 1012 53.57 5.35 8.20
C GLU A 1012 53.18 5.00 9.64
N GLU A 1013 54.11 4.45 10.42
CA GLU A 1013 53.83 3.93 11.77
C GLU A 1013 53.65 5.01 12.85
N PHE A 1014 54.27 6.17 12.68
CA PHE A 1014 54.33 7.20 13.72
C PHE A 1014 54.26 8.62 13.20
N GLY A 1015 54.34 8.83 11.89
CA GLY A 1015 54.35 10.15 11.27
C GLY A 1015 53.03 10.87 11.42
N PHE A 1016 51.88 10.17 11.38
CA PHE A 1016 50.57 10.75 11.68
C PHE A 1016 49.93 10.08 12.90
N ARG A 1017 49.61 10.88 13.93
CA ARG A 1017 48.91 10.43 15.14
C ARG A 1017 47.82 11.40 15.52
N ASN A 1018 46.62 11.21 14.96
CA ASN A 1018 45.43 12.00 15.22
C ASN A 1018 45.71 13.53 15.12
N GLY A 1019 46.26 13.98 14.00
CA GLY A 1019 46.59 15.39 13.74
C GLY A 1019 47.96 15.86 14.27
N LYS A 1020 48.66 15.04 15.06
CA LYS A 1020 50.10 15.23 15.31
C LYS A 1020 50.89 14.70 14.13
N ILE A 1021 51.86 15.46 13.65
CA ILE A 1021 52.59 15.16 12.41
C ILE A 1021 54.09 15.19 12.66
N PHE A 1022 54.81 14.12 12.33
CA PHE A 1022 56.27 14.07 12.28
C PHE A 1022 56.71 13.83 10.84
N GLN A 1023 57.61 14.67 10.35
CA GLN A 1023 58.07 14.66 8.97
C GLN A 1023 59.59 14.77 8.85
N PHE A 1024 60.16 14.04 7.90
CA PHE A 1024 61.46 14.37 7.32
C PHE A 1024 61.26 15.37 6.19
N ILE A 1025 62.09 16.41 6.14
CA ILE A 1025 61.96 17.47 5.13
C ILE A 1025 63.27 17.63 4.37
N GLY A 1026 63.17 17.87 3.06
CA GLY A 1026 64.28 18.23 2.19
C GLY A 1026 63.85 19.37 1.27
N ARG A 1027 64.68 20.40 1.13
CA ARG A 1027 64.33 21.60 0.36
C ARG A 1027 65.52 22.11 -0.45
N VAL A 1028 65.25 22.62 -1.63
CA VAL A 1028 66.22 23.36 -2.46
C VAL A 1028 65.61 24.69 -2.86
N THR A 1029 66.35 25.78 -2.67
CA THR A 1029 65.90 27.15 -2.96
C THR A 1029 66.95 27.91 -3.75
N ILE A 1030 66.53 28.79 -4.64
CA ILE A 1030 67.38 29.65 -5.45
C ILE A 1030 66.79 31.08 -5.49
N GLY A 1031 67.63 32.08 -5.30
CA GLY A 1031 67.29 33.50 -5.43
C GLY A 1031 67.25 33.96 -6.88
N LYS A 1032 66.63 35.12 -7.11
CA LYS A 1032 66.46 35.71 -8.45
C LYS A 1032 67.23 37.02 -8.63
N THR A 1033 67.66 37.29 -9.87
CA THR A 1033 68.26 38.58 -10.21
C THR A 1033 67.20 39.64 -10.50
N LYS A 1034 67.56 40.93 -10.40
CA LYS A 1034 66.64 42.06 -10.56
C LYS A 1034 66.27 42.35 -12.01
N ASP A 1035 66.93 41.70 -12.97
CA ASP A 1035 66.91 42.10 -14.38
C ASP A 1035 65.76 41.46 -15.16
N ASN A 1036 65.24 40.30 -14.71
CA ASN A 1036 64.17 39.57 -15.38
C ASN A 1036 63.48 38.56 -14.44
N ALA A 1037 62.18 38.35 -14.61
CA ALA A 1037 61.36 37.45 -13.80
C ALA A 1037 61.91 36.01 -13.76
N PHE A 1038 62.48 35.53 -14.87
CA PHE A 1038 63.01 34.16 -14.99
C PHE A 1038 64.55 34.08 -14.96
N SER A 1039 65.21 35.08 -14.37
CA SER A 1039 66.66 35.06 -14.18
C SER A 1039 67.03 34.63 -12.76
N PHE A 1040 67.74 33.50 -12.65
CA PHE A 1040 68.11 32.90 -11.37
C PHE A 1040 69.57 33.19 -11.02
N ASP A 1041 69.82 33.56 -9.76
CA ASP A 1041 71.17 33.74 -9.23
C ASP A 1041 71.71 32.38 -8.78
N THR A 1042 72.42 31.68 -9.66
CA THR A 1042 72.95 30.33 -9.38
C THR A 1042 73.90 30.30 -8.19
N ASP A 1043 74.57 31.42 -7.87
CA ASP A 1043 75.39 31.53 -6.67
C ASP A 1043 74.56 31.50 -5.38
N SER A 1044 73.25 31.75 -5.42
CA SER A 1044 72.35 31.73 -4.26
C SER A 1044 71.67 30.39 -4.01
N LEU A 1045 72.04 29.34 -4.76
CA LEU A 1045 71.45 28.01 -4.61
C LEU A 1045 71.74 27.43 -3.21
N GLN A 1046 70.70 27.09 -2.47
CA GLN A 1046 70.76 26.61 -1.09
C GLN A 1046 70.00 25.29 -0.96
N GLY A 1047 70.64 24.28 -0.40
CA GLY A 1047 69.98 23.04 0.02
C GLY A 1047 69.65 23.06 1.51
N ALA A 1048 68.65 22.29 1.92
CA ALA A 1048 68.31 22.03 3.32
C ALA A 1048 67.75 20.61 3.48
N PHE A 1049 68.06 19.94 4.60
CA PHE A 1049 67.39 18.71 5.01
C PHE A 1049 67.22 18.68 6.53
N GLY A 1050 66.14 18.08 7.04
CA GLY A 1050 65.83 18.16 8.45
C GLY A 1050 64.61 17.36 8.87
N VAL A 1051 64.12 17.66 10.06
CA VAL A 1051 62.88 17.10 10.61
C VAL A 1051 61.96 18.22 11.08
N ARG A 1052 60.65 17.96 11.00
CA ARG A 1052 59.59 18.85 11.46
C ARG A 1052 58.60 18.07 12.30
N TYR A 1053 58.20 18.62 13.44
CA TYR A 1053 57.23 17.99 14.33
C TYR A 1053 56.14 18.98 14.74
N LYS A 1054 54.89 18.62 14.44
CA LYS A 1054 53.65 19.25 14.92
C LYS A 1054 53.13 18.47 16.14
N PRO A 1055 53.41 18.93 17.38
CA PRO A 1055 53.09 18.21 18.61
C PRO A 1055 51.60 18.21 19.01
N PHE A 1056 50.81 19.14 18.48
CA PHE A 1056 49.42 19.35 18.87
C PHE A 1056 48.47 19.01 17.72
N SER A 1057 47.39 18.30 18.04
CA SER A 1057 46.38 17.91 17.06
C SER A 1057 45.49 19.07 16.62
N GLN A 1058 45.14 19.96 17.56
CA GLN A 1058 44.23 21.08 17.34
C GLN A 1058 44.91 22.41 17.02
N ILE A 1059 46.22 22.54 17.30
CA ILE A 1059 46.98 23.77 17.09
C ILE A 1059 47.92 23.55 15.92
N ASN A 1060 47.86 24.42 14.90
CA ASN A 1060 48.78 24.35 13.77
C ASN A 1060 50.11 25.03 14.10
N ALA A 1061 50.90 24.39 14.95
CA ALA A 1061 52.25 24.84 15.32
C ALA A 1061 53.24 23.69 15.18
N ALA A 1062 54.40 23.95 14.61
CA ALA A 1062 55.47 22.97 14.51
C ALA A 1062 56.83 23.55 14.85
N VAL A 1063 57.71 22.64 15.24
CA VAL A 1063 59.13 22.90 15.49
C VAL A 1063 59.95 22.10 14.48
N GLY A 1064 61.06 22.65 14.03
CA GLY A 1064 61.92 22.02 13.05
C GLY A 1064 63.40 22.24 13.34
N VAL A 1065 64.21 21.28 12.91
CA VAL A 1065 65.67 21.38 12.88
C VAL A 1065 66.11 21.02 11.47
N GLU A 1066 66.73 21.97 10.78
CA GLU A 1066 67.18 21.85 9.40
C GLU A 1066 68.69 22.08 9.31
N ARG A 1067 69.41 21.21 8.59
CA ARG A 1067 70.78 21.45 8.15
C ARG A 1067 70.74 22.13 6.80
N LEU A 1068 71.26 23.36 6.73
CA LEU A 1068 71.47 24.10 5.50
C LEU A 1068 72.80 23.65 4.87
N ILE A 1069 72.73 23.30 3.59
CA ILE A 1069 73.87 22.89 2.75
C ILE A 1069 74.12 23.96 1.70
N LYS A 1070 75.32 24.54 1.72
CA LYS A 1070 75.78 25.48 0.72
C LYS A 1070 75.96 24.79 -0.64
N LEU A 1071 75.19 25.20 -1.65
CA LEU A 1071 75.32 24.69 -3.03
C LEU A 1071 75.87 25.75 -4.01
N GLY A 1072 75.56 27.03 -3.77
CA GLY A 1072 76.11 28.18 -4.51
C GLY A 1072 77.06 29.03 -3.67
N ASN A 1073 77.84 29.91 -4.31
CA ASN A 1073 78.89 30.68 -3.62
C ASN A 1073 78.38 31.68 -2.58
N LYS A 1074 77.15 32.22 -2.76
CA LYS A 1074 76.44 33.13 -1.85
C LYS A 1074 75.54 32.41 -0.84
N ALA A 1075 75.41 31.09 -0.92
CA ALA A 1075 74.70 30.28 0.08
C ALA A 1075 75.57 30.05 1.33
N GLU A 1076 74.96 29.50 2.39
CA GLU A 1076 75.62 29.25 3.67
C GLU A 1076 75.44 27.81 4.16
N ASP A 1077 76.45 27.33 4.90
CA ASP A 1077 76.34 26.12 5.70
C ASP A 1077 75.94 26.52 7.12
N ASN A 1078 74.80 26.00 7.58
CA ASN A 1078 74.25 26.38 8.88
C ASN A 1078 73.35 25.30 9.46
N THR A 1079 73.07 25.40 10.76
CA THR A 1079 71.99 24.65 11.40
C THR A 1079 70.89 25.63 11.80
N LEU A 1080 69.69 25.41 11.28
CA LEU A 1080 68.51 26.24 11.47
C LEU A 1080 67.55 25.57 12.47
N LEU A 1081 67.27 26.27 13.56
CA LEU A 1081 66.16 25.96 14.45
C LEU A 1081 64.96 26.81 14.05
N ARG A 1082 63.80 26.20 13.87
CA ARG A 1082 62.61 26.86 13.34
C ARG A 1082 61.39 26.57 14.19
N VAL A 1083 60.64 27.61 14.52
CA VAL A 1083 59.31 27.51 15.15
C VAL A 1083 58.32 28.24 14.26
N MET A 1084 57.21 27.59 13.94
CA MET A 1084 56.19 28.13 13.06
C MET A 1084 54.82 27.86 13.65
N ALA A 1085 53.91 28.81 13.50
CA ALA A 1085 52.52 28.64 13.87
C ALA A 1085 51.62 29.39 12.89
N SER A 1086 50.47 28.81 12.57
CA SER A 1086 49.42 29.49 11.83
C SER A 1086 48.06 29.30 12.48
N TRP A 1087 47.17 30.24 12.18
CA TRP A 1087 45.75 30.18 12.48
C TRP A 1087 44.98 30.74 11.28
N ASP A 1088 43.88 30.10 10.95
CA ASP A 1088 43.00 30.55 9.88
C ASP A 1088 41.53 30.33 10.24
N ASP A 1089 40.68 31.13 9.63
CA ASP A 1089 39.25 30.87 9.48
C ASP A 1089 38.88 31.15 8.02
N GLY A 1090 38.50 30.09 7.30
CA GLY A 1090 38.14 30.19 5.89
C GLY A 1090 39.28 29.88 4.90
N TRP A 1091 40.44 29.36 5.35
CA TRP A 1091 41.44 28.84 4.42
C TRP A 1091 40.97 27.56 3.73
N ALA A 1092 40.42 26.60 4.47
CA ALA A 1092 39.90 25.37 3.88
C ALA A 1092 38.72 25.66 2.94
N MET A 1093 38.59 24.87 1.87
CA MET A 1093 37.42 24.95 0.98
C MET A 1093 36.16 24.54 1.75
N LYS A 1094 35.14 25.39 1.74
CA LYS A 1094 33.83 25.11 2.34
C LYS A 1094 32.86 24.69 1.22
N PRO A 1095 32.60 23.39 1.05
CA PRO A 1095 31.82 22.92 -0.08
C PRO A 1095 30.35 23.31 0.06
N ALA A 1096 29.68 23.53 -1.07
CA ALA A 1096 28.31 24.04 -1.14
C ALA A 1096 28.08 25.42 -0.48
N GLU A 1097 29.14 26.15 -0.10
CA GLU A 1097 29.08 27.57 0.22
C GLU A 1097 29.60 28.39 -0.96
N SER A 1098 28.88 29.44 -1.36
CA SER A 1098 29.28 30.27 -2.50
C SER A 1098 30.36 31.29 -2.13
N SER A 1099 30.43 31.70 -0.86
CA SER A 1099 31.46 32.60 -0.35
C SER A 1099 31.50 32.67 1.18
N TRP A 1100 32.62 33.06 1.76
CA TRP A 1100 32.80 33.19 3.21
C TRP A 1100 33.89 34.21 3.59
N ASN A 1101 33.90 34.63 4.86
CA ASN A 1101 34.96 35.48 5.41
C ASN A 1101 36.27 34.69 5.54
N TYR A 1102 37.39 35.32 5.20
CA TYR A 1102 38.73 34.73 5.23
C TYR A 1102 39.66 35.51 6.14
N SER A 1103 40.19 34.84 7.16
CA SER A 1103 41.20 35.40 8.07
C SER A 1103 42.35 34.42 8.17
N PHE A 1104 43.59 34.92 8.13
CA PHE A 1104 44.79 34.10 8.21
C PHE A 1104 45.90 34.83 8.95
N VAL A 1105 46.59 34.15 9.84
CA VAL A 1105 47.75 34.65 10.57
C VAL A 1105 48.83 33.58 10.59
N PHE A 1106 50.05 33.97 10.29
CA PHE A 1106 51.24 33.12 10.31
C PHE A 1106 52.38 33.80 11.06
N GLY A 1107 53.07 33.04 11.89
CA GLY A 1107 54.27 33.46 12.60
C GLY A 1107 55.40 32.45 12.44
N GLU A 1108 56.62 32.93 12.20
CA GLU A 1108 57.83 32.13 12.09
C GLU A 1108 58.98 32.78 12.88
N ALA A 1109 59.73 31.94 13.61
CA ALA A 1109 60.93 32.32 14.31
C ALA A 1109 62.05 31.33 13.96
N ASP A 1110 63.06 31.85 13.27
CA ASP A 1110 64.21 31.12 12.75
C ASP A 1110 65.48 31.54 13.51
N TYR A 1111 66.28 30.57 13.96
CA TYR A 1111 67.55 30.81 14.64
C TYR A 1111 68.69 30.03 13.99
N TYR A 1112 69.70 30.75 13.51
CA TYR A 1112 70.86 30.22 12.80
C TYR A 1112 72.03 30.06 13.77
N LEU A 1113 72.54 28.83 13.93
CA LEU A 1113 73.49 28.47 15.00
C LEU A 1113 74.96 28.70 14.65
N GLU A 1114 75.31 28.61 13.36
CA GLU A 1114 76.69 28.59 12.87
C GLU A 1114 77.00 29.83 12.01
N GLY A 1115 78.29 30.16 11.87
CA GLY A 1115 78.74 31.31 11.09
C GLY A 1115 78.18 32.64 11.62
N TYR A 1116 77.34 33.30 10.83
CA TYR A 1116 76.63 34.51 11.23
C TYR A 1116 75.36 34.17 12.00
N GLN A 1117 75.48 34.11 13.33
CA GLN A 1117 74.35 33.88 14.22
C GLN A 1117 73.34 35.03 14.13
N ARG A 1118 72.12 34.68 13.72
CA ARG A 1118 71.00 35.62 13.57
C ARG A 1118 69.69 34.94 13.94
N ALA A 1119 68.76 35.75 14.45
CA ALA A 1119 67.36 35.39 14.57
C ALA A 1119 66.56 36.12 13.48
N VAL A 1120 65.60 35.44 12.87
CA VAL A 1120 64.64 36.02 11.93
C VAL A 1120 63.24 35.77 12.48
N PHE A 1121 62.47 36.83 12.66
CA PHE A 1121 61.08 36.77 13.07
C PHE A 1121 60.19 37.29 11.95
N ILE A 1122 59.15 36.55 11.62
CA ILE A 1122 58.20 36.89 10.57
C ILE A 1122 56.79 36.77 11.15
N LEU A 1123 55.98 37.81 10.95
CA LEU A 1123 54.56 37.81 11.25
C LEU A 1123 53.81 38.26 9.99
N HIS A 1124 52.86 37.45 9.53
CA HIS A 1124 52.07 37.71 8.35
C HIS A 1124 50.58 37.56 8.68
N GLY A 1125 49.75 38.46 8.15
CA GLY A 1125 48.30 38.45 8.36
C GLY A 1125 47.54 38.80 7.09
N ARG A 1126 46.39 38.15 6.89
CA ARG A 1126 45.44 38.43 5.80
C ARG A 1126 44.02 38.51 6.34
N GLN A 1127 43.26 39.45 5.78
CA GLN A 1127 41.82 39.57 6.01
C GLN A 1127 41.13 39.83 4.68
N GLY A 1128 40.18 38.99 4.32
CA GLY A 1128 39.48 39.09 3.04
C GLY A 1128 38.17 38.34 3.00
N TRP A 1129 37.69 38.10 1.78
CA TRP A 1129 36.46 37.36 1.51
C TRP A 1129 36.73 36.38 0.37
N THR A 1130 36.41 35.10 0.55
CA THR A 1130 36.62 34.06 -0.45
C THR A 1130 35.33 33.83 -1.23
N TRP A 1131 35.38 33.84 -2.56
CA TRP A 1131 34.34 33.30 -3.43
C TRP A 1131 34.72 31.91 -3.92
N ASN A 1132 33.77 30.99 -3.83
CA ASN A 1132 33.91 29.63 -4.29
C ASN A 1132 33.16 29.46 -5.62
N ILE A 1133 33.88 29.02 -6.64
CA ILE A 1133 33.37 28.72 -7.96
C ILE A 1133 33.54 27.21 -8.19
N ASP A 1134 32.41 26.52 -8.19
CA ASP A 1134 32.28 25.07 -8.42
C ASP A 1134 33.18 24.18 -7.54
N ASP A 1135 33.44 24.57 -6.29
CA ASP A 1135 34.27 23.82 -5.31
C ASP A 1135 35.74 23.63 -5.73
N GLN A 1136 36.16 24.16 -6.87
CA GLN A 1136 37.52 24.00 -7.42
C GLN A 1136 38.29 25.31 -7.44
N TRP A 1137 37.63 26.42 -7.72
CA TRP A 1137 38.27 27.73 -7.84
C TRP A 1137 37.89 28.62 -6.67
N LEU A 1138 38.89 29.07 -5.90
CA LEU A 1138 38.69 29.94 -4.75
C LEU A 1138 39.37 31.29 -5.01
N ILE A 1139 38.57 32.36 -5.09
CA ILE A 1139 39.06 33.72 -5.35
C ILE A 1139 38.92 34.55 -4.10
N THR A 1140 40.04 35.06 -3.58
CA THR A 1140 40.09 35.74 -2.28
C THR A 1140 40.81 37.07 -2.39
N PRO A 1141 40.11 38.18 -2.71
CA PRO A 1141 40.65 39.51 -2.43
C PRO A 1141 40.79 39.70 -0.93
N HIS A 1142 41.90 40.29 -0.52
CA HIS A 1142 42.22 40.50 0.88
C HIS A 1142 43.12 41.73 1.06
N ALA A 1143 43.09 42.29 2.26
CA ALA A 1143 44.19 43.11 2.76
C ALA A 1143 45.20 42.19 3.45
N TYR A 1144 46.49 42.52 3.36
CA TYR A 1144 47.54 41.81 4.09
C TYR A 1144 48.51 42.78 4.75
N ALA A 1145 49.22 42.27 5.75
CA ALA A 1145 50.38 42.93 6.35
C ALA A 1145 51.45 41.88 6.69
N THR A 1146 52.71 42.26 6.51
CA THR A 1146 53.88 41.45 6.87
C THR A 1146 54.85 42.29 7.69
N TYR A 1147 55.34 41.74 8.78
CA TYR A 1147 56.40 42.29 9.60
C TYR A 1147 57.55 41.28 9.65
N LYS A 1148 58.73 41.69 9.16
CA LYS A 1148 59.96 40.90 9.19
C LYS A 1148 61.00 41.63 10.01
N TYR A 1149 61.54 40.95 11.03
CA TYR A 1149 62.56 41.48 11.91
C TYR A 1149 63.75 40.53 11.98
N ILE A 1150 64.95 41.04 11.74
CA ILE A 1150 66.20 40.27 11.80
C ILE A 1150 67.06 40.86 12.92
N THR A 1151 67.73 40.02 13.71
CA THR A 1151 68.68 40.51 14.73
C THR A 1151 69.89 39.59 14.88
N PRO A 1152 71.13 40.13 14.78
CA PRO A 1152 71.44 41.49 14.31
C PRO A 1152 71.06 41.69 12.82
N ASP A 1153 70.63 42.89 12.43
CA ASP A 1153 70.24 43.22 11.04
C ASP A 1153 71.38 43.91 10.26
N ARG A 1154 72.43 43.16 9.93
CA ARG A 1154 73.62 43.72 9.25
C ARG A 1154 73.30 44.30 7.87
N ASP A 1155 72.38 43.67 7.15
CA ASP A 1155 72.04 44.04 5.77
C ASP A 1155 70.90 45.07 5.70
N LYS A 1156 70.32 45.46 6.85
CA LYS A 1156 69.23 46.42 6.97
C LYS A 1156 68.01 46.00 6.15
N THR A 1157 67.62 44.74 6.32
CA THR A 1157 66.57 44.08 5.53
C THR A 1157 65.34 43.72 6.36
N SER A 1158 65.27 44.15 7.62
CA SER A 1158 64.01 44.15 8.37
C SER A 1158 63.05 45.17 7.78
N TYR A 1159 61.77 44.80 7.62
CA TYR A 1159 60.76 45.67 7.03
C TYR A 1159 59.37 45.42 7.59
N PHE A 1160 58.51 46.40 7.37
CA PHE A 1160 57.06 46.26 7.45
C PHE A 1160 56.46 46.58 6.07
N GLU A 1161 55.52 45.76 5.63
CA GLU A 1161 54.73 46.01 4.41
C GLU A 1161 53.25 45.69 4.65
N ALA A 1162 52.38 46.38 3.93
CA ALA A 1162 50.96 46.09 3.88
C ALA A 1162 50.37 46.52 2.53
N GLY A 1163 49.22 45.96 2.18
CA GLY A 1163 48.53 46.37 0.96
C GLY A 1163 47.38 45.45 0.56
N PRO A 1164 46.75 45.71 -0.59
CA PRO A 1164 45.77 44.81 -1.17
C PRO A 1164 46.45 43.62 -1.86
N GLY A 1165 45.78 42.48 -1.80
CA GLY A 1165 46.16 41.23 -2.44
C GLY A 1165 44.95 40.51 -3.05
N LEU A 1166 45.25 39.64 -4.02
CA LEU A 1166 44.30 38.72 -4.64
C LEU A 1166 44.94 37.33 -4.67
N SER A 1167 44.32 36.38 -3.98
CA SER A 1167 44.67 34.95 -4.06
C SER A 1167 43.65 34.25 -4.96
N ILE A 1168 44.13 33.46 -5.91
CA ILE A 1168 43.32 32.57 -6.75
C ILE A 1168 43.87 31.17 -6.52
N ARG A 1169 43.04 30.30 -5.93
CA ARG A 1169 43.39 28.89 -5.72
C ARG A 1169 42.61 27.98 -6.63
N PHE A 1170 43.28 26.94 -7.09
CA PHE A 1170 42.69 25.87 -7.87
C PHE A 1170 43.00 24.53 -7.22
N LEU A 1171 41.94 23.83 -6.82
CA LEU A 1171 41.99 22.50 -6.22
C LEU A 1171 41.73 21.46 -7.31
N GLU A 1172 42.73 20.62 -7.59
CA GLU A 1172 42.68 19.62 -8.66
C GLU A 1172 42.74 18.21 -8.08
N GLY A 1173 42.04 17.28 -8.73
CA GLY A 1173 42.11 15.85 -8.40
C GLY A 1173 41.19 15.40 -7.26
N GLU A 1174 40.01 16.02 -7.08
CA GLU A 1174 38.97 15.41 -6.22
C GLU A 1174 38.63 14.02 -6.77
N SER A 1175 38.82 12.98 -5.97
CA SER A 1175 38.54 11.59 -6.34
C SER A 1175 37.34 11.06 -5.56
N LYS A 1176 37.04 9.75 -5.69
CA LYS A 1176 35.99 9.11 -4.87
C LYS A 1176 36.26 9.28 -3.37
N TYR A 1177 37.52 9.23 -2.95
CA TYR A 1177 37.89 9.15 -1.54
C TYR A 1177 38.78 10.31 -1.05
N ILE A 1178 39.37 11.11 -1.95
CA ILE A 1178 40.29 12.20 -1.60
C ILE A 1178 39.67 13.53 -2.03
N SER A 1179 39.78 14.56 -1.19
CA SER A 1179 39.12 15.87 -1.38
C SER A 1179 39.76 16.69 -2.50
N TYR A 1180 41.08 16.66 -2.61
CA TYR A 1180 41.89 17.09 -3.76
C TYR A 1180 43.30 16.53 -3.63
N GLU A 1181 43.98 16.29 -4.75
CA GLU A 1181 45.38 15.80 -4.78
C GLU A 1181 46.38 16.94 -4.97
N ARG A 1182 45.94 18.06 -5.53
CA ARG A 1182 46.82 19.18 -5.89
C ARG A 1182 46.17 20.51 -5.55
N GLU A 1183 46.96 21.43 -5.05
CA GLU A 1183 46.56 22.81 -4.81
C GLU A 1183 47.52 23.75 -5.55
N TRP A 1184 46.95 24.59 -6.40
CA TRP A 1184 47.66 25.70 -7.01
C TRP A 1184 47.19 26.99 -6.35
N GLU A 1185 48.13 27.85 -5.95
CA GLU A 1185 47.80 29.22 -5.56
C GLU A 1185 48.57 30.21 -6.44
N PHE A 1186 47.82 31.11 -7.08
CA PHE A 1186 48.37 32.31 -7.66
C PHE A 1186 48.02 33.51 -6.78
N LEU A 1187 49.04 34.20 -6.29
CA LEU A 1187 48.91 35.35 -5.41
C LEU A 1187 49.49 36.59 -6.07
N LEU A 1188 48.68 37.64 -6.19
CA LEU A 1188 49.08 38.94 -6.70
C LEU A 1188 48.92 39.97 -5.59
N ARG A 1189 49.94 40.79 -5.34
CA ARG A 1189 49.92 41.81 -4.28
C ARG A 1189 50.51 43.11 -4.74
N TYR A 1190 49.95 44.21 -4.25
CA TYR A 1190 50.55 45.53 -4.37
C TYR A 1190 50.99 45.98 -2.98
N SER A 1191 52.30 46.07 -2.75
CA SER A 1191 52.88 46.35 -1.44
C SER A 1191 53.15 47.84 -1.27
N PHE A 1192 52.90 48.35 -0.05
CA PHE A 1192 53.46 49.58 0.47
C PHE A 1192 54.24 49.23 1.74
N GLY A 1193 55.52 49.58 1.82
CA GLY A 1193 56.34 49.21 2.97
C GLY A 1193 57.52 50.14 3.23
N SER A 1194 58.18 49.90 4.35
CA SER A 1194 59.40 50.60 4.76
C SER A 1194 60.35 49.64 5.48
N TYR A 1195 61.65 49.81 5.22
CA TYR A 1195 62.69 49.14 6.00
C TYR A 1195 62.77 49.76 7.40
N LEU A 1196 63.03 48.95 8.43
CA LEU A 1196 63.07 49.40 9.82
C LEU A 1196 64.37 50.16 10.15
N GLU A 1197 65.45 49.85 9.43
CA GLU A 1197 66.76 50.51 9.55
C GLU A 1197 67.30 50.86 8.14
N GLY A 1198 67.94 52.01 7.94
CA GLY A 1198 68.57 52.40 6.66
C GLY A 1198 68.11 53.73 6.03
N THR A 1199 68.81 54.20 4.98
CA THR A 1199 68.56 55.50 4.32
C THR A 1199 67.50 55.46 3.21
N LYS A 1200 67.00 54.28 2.83
CA LYS A 1200 65.87 54.11 1.89
C LYS A 1200 64.59 53.95 2.71
N SER A 1201 63.78 55.00 2.79
CA SER A 1201 62.68 55.11 3.76
C SER A 1201 61.38 54.41 3.38
N SER A 1202 61.16 54.08 2.11
CA SER A 1202 59.91 53.41 1.68
C SER A 1202 60.08 52.70 0.33
N PHE A 1203 59.29 51.65 0.11
CA PHE A 1203 59.17 50.94 -1.15
C PHE A 1203 57.70 50.67 -1.47
N ASN A 1204 57.39 50.59 -2.77
CA ASN A 1204 56.11 50.10 -3.25
C ASN A 1204 56.30 49.32 -4.55
N GLY A 1205 55.38 48.41 -4.84
CA GLY A 1205 55.42 47.68 -6.11
C GLY A 1205 54.51 46.48 -6.16
N LEU A 1206 54.41 45.94 -7.36
CA LEU A 1206 53.66 44.73 -7.65
C LEU A 1206 54.55 43.51 -7.39
N SER A 1207 54.01 42.53 -6.68
CA SER A 1207 54.61 41.20 -6.52
C SER A 1207 53.63 40.13 -6.95
N GLY A 1208 54.16 39.04 -7.50
CA GLY A 1208 53.40 37.85 -7.86
C GLY A 1208 54.09 36.60 -7.34
N SER A 1209 53.33 35.66 -6.80
CA SER A 1209 53.82 34.33 -6.47
C SER A 1209 52.90 33.24 -6.99
N LEU A 1210 53.51 32.13 -7.36
CA LEU A 1210 52.84 30.88 -7.71
C LEU A 1210 53.31 29.81 -6.74
N ARG A 1211 52.38 29.07 -6.17
CA ARG A 1211 52.66 27.86 -5.39
C ARG A 1211 51.91 26.69 -5.99
N PHE A 1212 52.57 25.54 -5.97
CA PHE A 1212 52.01 24.23 -6.23
C PHE A 1212 52.27 23.32 -5.03
N SER A 1213 51.21 22.69 -4.53
CA SER A 1213 51.27 21.64 -3.52
C SER A 1213 50.69 20.35 -4.11
N PHE A 1214 51.37 19.22 -3.87
CA PHE A 1214 50.93 17.87 -4.22
C PHE A 1214 51.07 16.96 -3.02
#